data_AF-A0A9E6UTU6-F1
#
_entry.id   AF-A0A9E6UTU6-F1
#
_cell.length_a   1.000
_cell.length_b   1.000
_cell.length_c   1.000
_cell.angle_alpha   90.00
_cell.angle_beta   90.00
_cell.angle_gamma   90.00
#
_symmetry.space_group_name_H-M   'P 1'
#
loop_
_entity.id
_entity.type
_entity.pdbx_description
1 polymer ?
#
loop_
_entity_poly.entity_id
_entity_poly.type
_entity_poly.pdbx_seq_one_letter_code
_entity_poly.pdbx_strand_id
1 'polypeptide(L)'
;MQNEAILKLKPRPLRLVYLVNTTTDLKNAVTLYTHLWGGFSNAIFPVPDDTDKLILLQNALQSINPDYIFLPEQDIPENVTEMLDEFPICCLKPSSKRIEDIANLNDHLLGLPLETVNGGKIREFPHIIRVLNSIYRNPLSDTNICLISDNYTFEHEIFLQFGKPAHQYQGYLRNHLNARSISINSIEDLLKASLLTAIGIFTNSLSMTEMEIIYTESSGFWSVRDHEKVCNLFLYESNDINIAAIFWNYRRLDIWYSNKFCLPKKDFLQNLENCISILYDFFLSIQELRIYVNLSHEEAIDLANQINTIFNKFERDIFVRVFYQNSGFDFEPGSVYSSKSIVTTREISSLDKSIRFSPVVPSGHENSNYIFGYDAEIEFASGKSFSAPFTQTSAVLLSNHIQKIKYSENSQDPLFKDWQQRKTQLVRPAEKGVTGLVYSNEECRIYLPDSEEIIARWLKSKGLFFKLNDHTRYAKGFIKRFGGFDKTRDLIMSGGSKIFMAFDTDESDIKVSKLSHKSEQSGLKFSQIEGFLKQKLNLSQGDARKIVKQNLPALLKAGLLYRGYPLKCPSCGLEDWYNLEKVNEFVECNGCGENFQLESLTSLEFAYKPNELAARFLKTGGQAVLSTAVFLSWLASSGHIQLGGEISRLDEKQSFAEIDLFILVKNILILAECKSCRVIDESKANEIIKHLEKVIETAVLVSAKVVVLGVVTTSVTCDLYSLVSNVAQKATDKGIGVHLLLNDTFYLWGQQENVVTEQWQLNMCDLVVPEKDFPQNPNVSVGEPVRLYSWNEGDQLVNRDLLESWKQEF
;
A
#
# COMPACT_ATOMS: atom_id res chain seq x y z
N MET A 1 6.92 -1.24 -27.29
CA MET A 1 7.55 -1.02 -25.97
C MET A 1 6.62 -1.29 -24.79
N GLN A 2 5.38 -1.80 -24.95
CA GLN A 2 4.51 -2.10 -23.80
C GLN A 2 4.92 -3.33 -22.97
N ASN A 3 5.94 -4.08 -23.41
CA ASN A 3 6.37 -5.32 -22.77
C ASN A 3 7.67 -5.14 -21.96
N GLU A 4 7.99 -3.93 -21.52
CA GLU A 4 9.18 -3.70 -20.70
C GLU A 4 8.78 -3.15 -19.33
N ALA A 5 9.48 -3.63 -18.31
CA ALA A 5 9.39 -3.15 -16.94
C ALA A 5 10.78 -2.77 -16.45
N ILE A 6 10.88 -1.60 -15.83
CA ILE A 6 12.04 -1.13 -15.08
C ILE A 6 11.87 -1.64 -13.66
N LEU A 7 12.81 -2.45 -13.21
CA LEU A 7 12.89 -2.96 -11.84
C LEU A 7 13.94 -2.18 -11.08
N LYS A 8 13.58 -1.58 -9.94
CA LYS A 8 14.56 -1.13 -8.93
C LYS A 8 14.64 -2.18 -7.84
N LEU A 9 15.63 -3.06 -7.95
CA LEU A 9 15.81 -4.21 -7.08
C LEU A 9 16.68 -3.86 -5.89
N LYS A 10 16.25 -4.26 -4.70
CA LYS A 10 16.93 -3.99 -3.44
C LYS A 10 16.96 -5.25 -2.58
N PRO A 11 18.05 -6.04 -2.58
CA PRO A 11 18.21 -7.12 -1.62
C PRO A 11 18.30 -6.55 -0.20
N ARG A 12 17.75 -7.29 0.77
CA ARG A 12 17.63 -6.87 2.16
C ARG A 12 17.63 -8.08 3.11
N PRO A 13 17.88 -7.86 4.41
CA PRO A 13 17.56 -8.83 5.44
C PRO A 13 16.09 -9.21 5.45
N LEU A 14 15.81 -10.34 6.11
CA LEU A 14 14.45 -10.75 6.40
C LEU A 14 13.83 -9.74 7.38
N ARG A 15 12.58 -9.35 7.12
CA ARG A 15 11.76 -8.56 8.02
C ARG A 15 11.01 -9.51 8.92
N LEU A 16 11.37 -9.55 10.18
CA LEU A 16 10.77 -10.46 11.15
C LEU A 16 9.93 -9.64 12.13
N VAL A 17 8.79 -10.21 12.52
CA VAL A 17 7.96 -9.74 13.63
C VAL A 17 7.85 -10.87 14.64
N TYR A 18 7.87 -10.54 15.92
CA TYR A 18 7.64 -11.50 17.00
C TYR A 18 6.49 -11.00 17.86
N LEU A 19 5.44 -11.81 18.01
CA LEU A 19 4.35 -11.55 18.94
C LEU A 19 4.70 -12.12 20.31
N VAL A 20 4.65 -11.29 21.35
CA VAL A 20 5.08 -11.64 22.71
C VAL A 20 3.92 -11.53 23.69
N ASN A 21 3.79 -12.53 24.57
CA ASN A 21 2.78 -12.55 25.64
C ASN A 21 3.40 -12.75 27.03
N THR A 22 4.66 -13.19 27.08
CA THR A 22 5.43 -13.37 28.30
C THR A 22 6.85 -12.80 28.19
N THR A 23 7.52 -12.60 29.32
CA THR A 23 8.94 -12.25 29.38
C THR A 23 9.83 -13.32 28.73
N THR A 24 9.39 -14.58 28.73
CA THR A 24 10.07 -15.66 28.01
C THR A 24 9.98 -15.47 26.50
N ASP A 25 8.82 -15.10 25.97
CA ASP A 25 8.67 -14.79 24.53
C ASP A 25 9.54 -13.61 24.12
N LEU A 26 9.64 -12.59 24.99
CA LEU A 26 10.52 -11.45 24.79
C LEU A 26 12.00 -11.86 24.77
N LYS A 27 12.43 -12.71 25.73
CA LYS A 27 13.77 -13.30 25.74
C LYS A 27 14.04 -14.09 24.46
N ASN A 28 13.07 -14.88 24.01
CA ASN A 28 13.15 -15.63 22.77
C ASN A 28 13.30 -14.71 21.54
N ALA A 29 12.50 -13.65 21.44
CA ALA A 29 12.50 -12.70 20.33
C ALA A 29 13.86 -12.01 20.16
N VAL A 30 14.38 -11.41 21.23
CA VAL A 30 15.69 -10.72 21.19
C VAL A 30 16.83 -11.71 20.99
N THR A 31 16.76 -12.91 21.57
CA THR A 31 17.76 -13.96 21.35
C THR A 31 17.79 -14.33 19.88
N LEU A 32 16.64 -14.56 19.25
CA LEU A 32 16.57 -14.82 17.83
C LEU A 32 17.14 -13.65 17.01
N TYR A 33 16.71 -12.43 17.30
CA TYR A 33 17.08 -11.25 16.54
C TYR A 33 18.54 -10.85 16.68
N THR A 34 19.20 -11.17 17.78
CA THR A 34 20.65 -10.94 17.94
C THR A 34 21.51 -11.91 17.14
N HIS A 35 20.95 -13.04 16.68
CA HIS A 35 21.66 -14.11 15.99
C HIS A 35 21.29 -14.24 14.50
N LEU A 36 20.17 -13.66 14.07
CA LEU A 36 19.76 -13.62 12.67
C LEU A 36 20.24 -12.36 11.95
N TRP A 37 20.55 -12.50 10.66
CA TRP A 37 20.81 -11.36 9.79
C TRP A 37 19.55 -10.49 9.64
N GLY A 38 19.73 -9.17 9.72
CA GLY A 38 18.65 -8.20 9.98
C GLY A 38 18.65 -7.72 11.42
N GLY A 39 19.10 -8.57 12.34
CA GLY A 39 19.53 -8.13 13.65
C GLY A 39 18.41 -7.51 14.46
N PHE A 40 18.77 -6.46 15.18
CA PHE A 40 17.85 -5.66 15.95
C PHE A 40 16.68 -5.13 15.11
N SER A 41 16.84 -4.82 13.82
CA SER A 41 15.82 -4.08 13.02
C SER A 41 14.43 -4.72 12.91
N ASN A 42 14.31 -5.98 13.32
CA ASN A 42 13.06 -6.71 13.42
C ASN A 42 12.17 -6.20 14.57
N ALA A 43 10.86 -6.33 14.43
CA ALA A 43 9.90 -5.77 15.37
C ALA A 43 9.38 -6.81 16.39
N ILE A 44 8.99 -6.32 17.56
CA ILE A 44 8.40 -7.12 18.65
C ILE A 44 7.09 -6.46 19.06
N PHE A 45 5.95 -7.14 18.93
CA PHE A 45 4.66 -6.59 19.36
C PHE A 45 4.04 -7.41 20.47
N PRO A 46 3.41 -6.78 21.46
CA PRO A 46 2.55 -7.51 22.39
C PRO A 46 1.38 -8.14 21.61
N VAL A 47 0.93 -9.31 22.05
CA VAL A 47 -0.34 -9.87 21.56
C VAL A 47 -1.47 -8.93 22.02
N PRO A 48 -2.33 -8.43 21.11
CA PRO A 48 -3.37 -7.49 21.49
C PRO A 48 -4.45 -8.18 22.32
N ASP A 49 -4.88 -7.50 23.37
CA ASP A 49 -5.92 -7.91 24.32
C ASP A 49 -7.25 -7.17 24.10
N ASP A 50 -7.29 -6.21 23.17
CA ASP A 50 -8.47 -5.44 22.79
C ASP A 50 -8.50 -5.13 21.27
N THR A 51 -9.63 -4.60 20.79
CA THR A 51 -9.85 -4.29 19.38
C THR A 51 -8.97 -3.14 18.87
N ASP A 52 -8.70 -2.13 19.69
CA ASP A 52 -7.92 -0.96 19.27
C ASP A 52 -6.46 -1.36 19.03
N LYS A 53 -5.88 -2.14 19.95
CA LYS A 53 -4.55 -2.72 19.79
C LYS A 53 -4.47 -3.72 18.63
N LEU A 54 -5.54 -4.46 18.36
CA LEU A 54 -5.60 -5.35 17.20
C LEU A 54 -5.47 -4.55 15.90
N ILE A 55 -6.17 -3.42 15.78
CA ILE A 55 -6.07 -2.59 14.57
C ILE A 55 -4.71 -1.89 14.49
N LEU A 56 -4.15 -1.44 15.61
CA LEU A 56 -2.78 -0.91 15.65
C LEU A 56 -1.76 -1.95 15.17
N LEU A 57 -1.88 -3.20 15.63
CA LEU A 57 -1.05 -4.30 15.15
C LEU A 57 -1.25 -4.52 13.64
N GLN A 58 -2.51 -4.54 13.17
CA GLN A 58 -2.82 -4.70 11.75
C GLN A 58 -2.13 -3.61 10.90
N ASN A 59 -2.23 -2.35 11.32
CA ASN A 59 -1.58 -1.22 10.65
C ASN A 59 -0.05 -1.35 10.67
N ALA A 60 0.53 -1.71 11.81
CA ALA A 60 1.96 -1.94 11.94
C ALA A 60 2.45 -3.08 11.03
N LEU A 61 1.71 -4.19 10.94
CA LEU A 61 2.04 -5.32 10.07
C LEU A 61 1.94 -4.95 8.58
N GLN A 62 0.94 -4.16 8.18
CA GLN A 62 0.84 -3.64 6.81
C GLN A 62 2.03 -2.75 6.45
N SER A 63 2.44 -1.91 7.39
CA SER A 63 3.56 -0.97 7.25
C SER A 63 4.91 -1.68 7.18
N ILE A 64 5.17 -2.61 8.10
CA ILE A 64 6.40 -3.43 8.11
C ILE A 64 6.47 -4.33 6.88
N ASN A 65 5.33 -4.96 6.54
CA ASN A 65 5.25 -6.04 5.57
C ASN A 65 6.28 -7.12 5.94
N PRO A 66 6.11 -7.88 7.05
CA PRO A 66 7.15 -8.78 7.57
C PRO A 66 7.13 -10.13 6.85
N ASP A 67 8.30 -10.67 6.50
CA ASP A 67 8.42 -11.96 5.81
C ASP A 67 7.94 -13.12 6.69
N TYR A 68 8.22 -13.03 7.99
CA TYR A 68 7.81 -14.00 8.99
C TYR A 68 7.26 -13.31 10.24
N ILE A 69 6.21 -13.90 10.81
CA ILE A 69 5.69 -13.57 12.14
C ILE A 69 5.93 -14.77 13.05
N PHE A 70 6.73 -14.58 14.10
CA PHE A 70 6.90 -15.55 15.17
C PHE A 70 5.80 -15.36 16.20
N LEU A 71 5.09 -16.44 16.50
CA LEU A 71 4.02 -16.50 17.48
C LEU A 71 4.59 -16.98 18.82
N PRO A 72 4.02 -16.55 19.96
CA PRO A 72 4.41 -17.06 21.26
C PRO A 72 4.10 -18.56 21.36
N GLU A 73 4.71 -19.26 22.31
CA GLU A 73 4.40 -20.69 22.53
C GLU A 73 2.96 -20.90 23.03
N GLN A 74 2.45 -19.92 23.76
CA GLN A 74 1.06 -19.87 24.20
C GLN A 74 0.13 -19.61 23.02
N ASP A 75 -1.13 -20.03 23.15
CA ASP A 75 -2.12 -19.74 22.12
C ASP A 75 -2.51 -18.26 22.15
N ILE A 76 -2.68 -17.70 20.95
CA ILE A 76 -3.10 -16.31 20.76
C ILE A 76 -4.62 -16.24 20.59
N PRO A 77 -5.25 -15.09 20.87
CA PRO A 77 -6.68 -14.90 20.64
C PRO A 77 -7.12 -15.23 19.20
N GLU A 78 -8.34 -15.74 19.03
CA GLU A 78 -8.88 -16.16 17.73
C GLU A 78 -8.97 -15.00 16.73
N ASN A 79 -9.40 -13.82 17.18
CA ASN A 79 -9.43 -12.60 16.37
C ASN A 79 -8.04 -12.17 15.84
N VAL A 80 -6.96 -12.42 16.60
CA VAL A 80 -5.59 -12.19 16.13
C VAL A 80 -5.23 -13.20 15.05
N THR A 81 -5.61 -14.45 15.22
CA THR A 81 -5.39 -15.51 14.21
C THR A 81 -6.14 -15.20 12.93
N GLU A 82 -7.43 -14.83 13.02
CA GLU A 82 -8.24 -14.40 11.88
C GLU A 82 -7.62 -13.22 11.14
N MET A 83 -7.15 -12.21 11.89
CA MET A 83 -6.46 -11.05 11.32
C MET A 83 -5.19 -11.48 10.59
N LEU A 84 -4.32 -12.28 11.22
CA LEU A 84 -3.06 -12.76 10.61
C LEU A 84 -3.30 -13.61 9.36
N ASP A 85 -4.43 -14.30 9.29
CA ASP A 85 -4.82 -15.13 8.15
C ASP A 85 -5.17 -14.33 6.89
N GLU A 86 -5.50 -13.04 7.03
CA GLU A 86 -5.73 -12.15 5.89
C GLU A 86 -4.41 -11.70 5.21
N PHE A 87 -3.29 -11.79 5.93
CA PHE A 87 -2.01 -11.30 5.47
C PHE A 87 -1.25 -12.33 4.63
N PRO A 88 -0.49 -11.87 3.60
CA PRO A 88 0.40 -12.73 2.83
C PRO A 88 1.71 -13.02 3.57
N ILE A 89 1.61 -13.58 4.77
CA ILE A 89 2.75 -13.73 5.71
C ILE A 89 2.84 -15.14 6.26
N CYS A 90 4.06 -15.58 6.55
CA CYS A 90 4.33 -16.86 7.18
C CYS A 90 4.33 -16.74 8.70
N CYS A 91 3.41 -17.44 9.38
CA CYS A 91 3.45 -17.58 10.83
C CYS A 91 4.29 -18.80 11.25
N LEU A 92 5.15 -18.61 12.25
CA LEU A 92 6.04 -19.60 12.84
C LEU A 92 5.80 -19.67 14.34
N LYS A 93 5.78 -20.86 14.93
CA LYS A 93 5.64 -21.04 16.38
C LYS A 93 6.83 -21.86 16.93
N PRO A 94 8.06 -21.31 16.88
CA PRO A 94 9.24 -22.05 17.35
C PRO A 94 9.19 -22.22 18.87
N SER A 95 9.66 -23.35 19.37
CA SER A 95 9.88 -23.51 20.81
C SER A 95 11.12 -22.73 21.25
N SER A 96 11.19 -22.39 22.53
CA SER A 96 12.31 -21.74 23.20
C SER A 96 13.60 -22.53 22.99
N LYS A 97 13.51 -23.87 23.12
CA LYS A 97 14.61 -24.80 22.81
C LYS A 97 15.09 -24.66 21.37
N ARG A 98 14.15 -24.51 20.42
CA ARG A 98 14.49 -24.35 19.01
C ARG A 98 15.18 -23.01 18.73
N ILE A 99 14.76 -21.93 19.42
CA ILE A 99 15.43 -20.62 19.32
C ILE A 99 16.85 -20.71 19.89
N GLU A 100 17.02 -21.39 21.03
CA GLU A 100 18.33 -21.66 21.61
C GLU A 100 19.23 -22.47 20.68
N ASP A 101 18.70 -23.49 20.00
CA ASP A 101 19.42 -24.27 18.99
C ASP A 101 19.90 -23.40 17.82
N ILE A 102 19.07 -22.45 17.38
CA ILE A 102 19.42 -21.48 16.32
C ILE A 102 20.55 -20.57 16.81
N ALA A 103 20.42 -20.00 18.01
CA ALA A 103 21.38 -19.06 18.58
C ALA A 103 22.76 -19.70 18.85
N ASN A 104 22.77 -20.99 19.24
CA ASN A 104 23.99 -21.74 19.47
C ASN A 104 24.62 -22.31 18.20
N LEU A 105 24.05 -22.05 17.01
CA LEU A 105 24.66 -22.48 15.74
C LEU A 105 24.97 -23.99 15.70
N ASN A 106 24.12 -24.81 16.32
CA ASN A 106 24.32 -26.26 16.39
C ASN A 106 24.17 -26.87 14.99
N ASP A 107 25.27 -26.95 14.23
CA ASP A 107 25.31 -27.34 12.81
C ASP A 107 24.58 -28.67 12.51
N HIS A 108 24.58 -29.62 13.43
CA HIS A 108 23.86 -30.89 13.31
C HIS A 108 22.32 -30.75 13.36
N LEU A 109 21.79 -29.68 13.97
CA LEU A 109 20.36 -29.40 14.12
C LEU A 109 19.88 -28.26 13.21
N LEU A 110 20.79 -27.49 12.61
CA LEU A 110 20.44 -26.42 11.68
C LEU A 110 19.84 -26.96 10.37
N GLY A 111 20.24 -28.15 9.94
CA GLY A 111 19.62 -28.83 8.79
C GLY A 111 18.18 -29.30 9.00
N LEU A 112 17.63 -29.21 10.23
CA LEU A 112 16.21 -29.47 10.47
C LEU A 112 15.38 -28.26 10.04
N PRO A 113 14.45 -28.42 9.09
CA PRO A 113 13.65 -27.30 8.65
C PRO A 113 12.72 -26.81 9.75
N LEU A 114 12.54 -25.50 9.86
CA LEU A 114 11.49 -24.94 10.71
C LEU A 114 10.14 -25.22 10.07
N GLU A 115 9.23 -25.84 10.83
CA GLU A 115 7.87 -26.08 10.39
C GLU A 115 7.02 -24.82 10.61
N THR A 116 6.34 -24.37 9.56
CA THR A 116 5.35 -23.30 9.67
C THR A 116 4.08 -23.84 10.31
N VAL A 117 3.23 -22.96 10.84
CA VAL A 117 1.92 -23.35 11.39
C VAL A 117 1.07 -24.13 10.38
N ASN A 118 1.35 -23.95 9.08
CA ASN A 118 0.68 -24.66 7.97
C ASN A 118 1.51 -25.83 7.39
N GLY A 119 2.51 -26.35 8.11
CA GLY A 119 3.31 -27.52 7.70
C GLY A 119 4.36 -27.27 6.60
N GLY A 120 4.61 -26.02 6.22
CA GLY A 120 5.71 -25.65 5.34
C GLY A 120 7.07 -25.83 6.02
N LYS A 121 8.14 -26.06 5.28
CA LYS A 121 9.49 -26.30 5.81
C LYS A 121 10.46 -25.23 5.33
N ILE A 122 11.08 -24.49 6.24
CA ILE A 122 12.09 -23.45 5.95
C ILE A 122 13.47 -24.03 6.18
N ARG A 123 14.34 -23.96 5.16
CA ARG A 123 15.59 -24.73 5.14
C ARG A 123 16.69 -24.20 6.06
N GLU A 124 16.82 -22.89 6.28
CA GLU A 124 17.70 -22.29 7.29
C GLU A 124 17.56 -20.75 7.29
N PHE A 125 17.67 -20.10 8.45
CA PHE A 125 17.82 -18.64 8.52
C PHE A 125 19.29 -18.23 8.41
N PRO A 126 19.61 -17.07 7.80
CA PRO A 126 20.96 -16.56 7.77
C PRO A 126 21.46 -16.19 9.18
N HIS A 127 22.39 -16.98 9.71
CA HIS A 127 22.99 -16.74 11.02
C HIS A 127 24.14 -15.72 10.92
N ILE A 128 24.16 -14.72 11.82
CA ILE A 128 25.09 -13.60 11.77
C ILE A 128 26.57 -14.02 11.81
N ILE A 129 26.96 -14.98 12.65
CA ILE A 129 28.34 -15.51 12.67
C ILE A 129 28.77 -16.07 11.31
N ARG A 130 27.90 -16.76 10.57
CA ARG A 130 28.25 -17.31 9.25
C ARG A 130 28.44 -16.17 8.23
N VAL A 131 27.61 -15.12 8.31
CA VAL A 131 27.79 -13.89 7.52
C VAL A 131 29.12 -13.22 7.87
N LEU A 132 29.42 -13.02 9.16
CA LEU A 132 30.67 -12.40 9.62
C LEU A 132 31.91 -13.20 9.21
N ASN A 133 31.88 -14.53 9.30
CA ASN A 133 32.99 -15.40 8.87
C ASN A 133 33.30 -15.26 7.37
N SER A 134 32.28 -15.01 6.56
CA SER A 134 32.47 -14.85 5.12
C SER A 134 33.11 -13.50 4.77
N ILE A 135 32.81 -12.45 5.55
CA ILE A 135 33.33 -11.09 5.38
C ILE A 135 34.73 -10.98 6.00
N TYR A 136 34.89 -11.44 7.23
CA TYR A 136 36.11 -11.32 8.03
C TYR A 136 36.78 -12.68 8.20
N ARG A 137 37.58 -13.08 7.21
CA ARG A 137 38.31 -14.36 7.24
C ARG A 137 39.41 -14.43 8.29
N ASN A 138 39.93 -13.27 8.72
CA ASN A 138 40.98 -13.16 9.72
C ASN A 138 40.46 -12.35 10.92
N PRO A 139 40.97 -12.61 12.13
CA PRO A 139 40.62 -11.81 13.29
C PRO A 139 40.93 -10.32 13.10
N LEU A 140 40.03 -9.46 13.56
CA LEU A 140 40.28 -8.02 13.59
C LEU A 140 41.04 -7.68 14.89
N SER A 141 42.16 -6.96 14.78
CA SER A 141 43.00 -6.62 15.93
C SER A 141 42.40 -5.54 16.83
N ASP A 142 41.62 -4.62 16.25
CA ASP A 142 41.03 -3.49 16.97
C ASP A 142 39.54 -3.36 16.62
N THR A 143 38.68 -3.74 17.56
CA THR A 143 37.26 -3.41 17.49
C THR A 143 36.81 -2.69 18.75
N ASN A 144 35.74 -1.90 18.61
CA ASN A 144 35.02 -1.24 19.69
C ASN A 144 33.84 -2.08 20.19
N ILE A 145 33.92 -3.41 20.02
CA ILE A 145 32.83 -4.30 20.43
C ILE A 145 32.93 -4.54 21.92
N CYS A 146 31.85 -4.27 22.63
CA CYS A 146 31.75 -4.48 24.07
C CYS A 146 30.66 -5.51 24.37
N LEU A 147 31.02 -6.51 25.16
CA LEU A 147 30.13 -7.55 25.69
C LEU A 147 29.85 -7.23 27.14
N ILE A 148 28.59 -7.22 27.53
CA ILE A 148 28.25 -7.04 28.94
C ILE A 148 28.31 -8.42 29.62
N SER A 149 29.07 -8.52 30.70
CA SER A 149 29.15 -9.74 31.49
C SER A 149 27.81 -10.06 32.14
N ASP A 150 27.56 -11.35 32.39
CA ASP A 150 26.34 -11.79 33.06
C ASP A 150 26.14 -11.07 34.41
N ASN A 151 25.07 -10.28 34.50
CA ASN A 151 24.58 -9.70 35.74
C ASN A 151 23.12 -10.13 35.94
N TYR A 152 22.84 -10.81 37.05
CA TYR A 152 21.50 -11.28 37.40
C TYR A 152 20.55 -10.16 37.86
N THR A 153 21.08 -9.05 38.37
CA THR A 153 20.30 -7.92 38.89
C THR A 153 19.61 -7.14 37.77
N PHE A 154 20.32 -6.88 36.67
CA PHE A 154 19.81 -6.09 35.53
C PHE A 154 19.68 -6.93 34.25
N GLU A 155 19.41 -8.23 34.41
CA GLU A 155 19.46 -9.18 33.30
C GLU A 155 18.54 -8.75 32.14
N HIS A 156 17.32 -8.30 32.45
CA HIS A 156 16.30 -8.01 31.44
C HIS A 156 16.59 -6.72 30.67
N GLU A 157 17.04 -5.67 31.37
CA GLU A 157 17.38 -4.38 30.77
C GLU A 157 18.64 -4.51 29.93
N ILE A 158 19.66 -5.21 30.45
CA ILE A 158 20.86 -5.54 29.68
C ILE A 158 20.46 -6.29 28.41
N PHE A 159 19.60 -7.28 28.57
CA PHE A 159 19.15 -8.13 27.49
C PHE A 159 18.38 -7.35 26.41
N LEU A 160 17.43 -6.48 26.80
CA LEU A 160 16.67 -5.64 25.87
C LEU A 160 17.56 -4.62 25.17
N GLN A 161 18.40 -3.94 25.94
CA GLN A 161 19.13 -2.78 25.46
C GLN A 161 20.33 -3.13 24.61
N PHE A 162 21.03 -4.19 24.98
CA PHE A 162 22.30 -4.56 24.37
C PHE A 162 22.21 -5.82 23.54
N GLY A 163 21.13 -6.60 23.71
CA GLY A 163 21.10 -7.99 23.29
C GLY A 163 22.06 -8.83 24.12
N LYS A 164 21.67 -10.06 24.45
CA LYS A 164 22.60 -11.02 25.06
C LYS A 164 22.96 -12.08 24.02
N PRO A 165 24.16 -12.00 23.39
CA PRO A 165 24.62 -13.05 22.51
C PRO A 165 24.73 -14.37 23.28
N ALA A 166 24.45 -15.49 22.61
CA ALA A 166 24.69 -16.81 23.15
C ALA A 166 26.18 -16.99 23.48
N HIS A 167 26.51 -17.88 24.41
CA HIS A 167 27.90 -18.08 24.87
C HIS A 167 28.86 -18.35 23.70
N GLN A 168 28.42 -19.13 22.71
CA GLN A 168 29.19 -19.38 21.48
C GLN A 168 29.43 -18.11 20.67
N TYR A 169 28.43 -17.24 20.53
CA TYR A 169 28.57 -15.97 19.83
C TYR A 169 29.47 -15.00 20.59
N GLN A 170 29.33 -14.90 21.92
CA GLN A 170 30.27 -14.13 22.75
C GLN A 170 31.71 -14.62 22.58
N GLY A 171 31.93 -15.94 22.60
CA GLY A 171 33.23 -16.54 22.35
C GLY A 171 33.79 -16.19 20.97
N TYR A 172 32.94 -16.20 19.94
CA TYR A 172 33.31 -15.73 18.61
C TYR A 172 33.73 -14.25 18.61
N LEU A 173 32.91 -13.36 19.18
CA LEU A 173 33.19 -11.92 19.26
C LEU A 173 34.51 -11.64 20.01
N ARG A 174 34.78 -12.34 21.12
CA ARG A 174 36.05 -12.21 21.85
C ARG A 174 37.24 -12.71 21.03
N ASN A 175 37.14 -13.93 20.49
CA ASN A 175 38.29 -14.61 19.89
C ASN A 175 38.61 -14.11 18.47
N HIS A 176 37.61 -13.71 17.70
CA HIS A 176 37.77 -13.30 16.30
C HIS A 176 37.70 -11.79 16.12
N LEU A 177 36.99 -11.07 16.99
CA LEU A 177 36.81 -9.63 16.85
C LEU A 177 37.35 -8.87 18.06
N ASN A 178 38.12 -9.50 18.95
CA ASN A 178 38.75 -8.87 20.10
C ASN A 178 37.76 -8.06 20.98
N ALA A 179 36.52 -8.56 21.10
CA ALA A 179 35.49 -7.89 21.88
C ALA A 179 35.86 -7.85 23.37
N ARG A 180 35.68 -6.69 24.00
CA ARG A 180 35.96 -6.47 25.43
C ARG A 180 34.77 -6.84 26.28
N SER A 181 34.97 -7.13 27.56
CA SER A 181 33.87 -7.44 28.49
C SER A 181 33.74 -6.35 29.55
N ILE A 182 32.52 -5.85 29.74
CA ILE A 182 32.18 -4.80 30.70
C ILE A 182 31.30 -5.40 31.80
N SER A 183 31.61 -5.12 33.06
CA SER A 183 30.75 -5.45 34.19
C SER A 183 29.85 -4.28 34.55
N ILE A 184 28.56 -4.55 34.69
CA ILE A 184 27.59 -3.60 35.24
C ILE A 184 27.29 -4.09 36.66
N ASN A 185 27.46 -3.27 37.68
CA ASN A 185 27.19 -3.66 39.08
C ASN A 185 26.16 -2.74 39.75
N SER A 186 25.88 -1.58 39.17
CA SER A 186 24.92 -0.59 39.67
C SER A 186 24.01 -0.07 38.56
N ILE A 187 22.93 0.64 38.92
CA ILE A 187 22.10 1.35 37.94
C ILE A 187 22.86 2.49 37.26
N GLU A 188 23.82 3.10 37.97
CA GLU A 188 24.70 4.13 37.42
C GLU A 188 25.59 3.54 36.32
N ASP A 189 26.17 2.36 36.56
CA ASP A 189 26.97 1.63 35.55
C ASP A 189 26.10 1.29 34.33
N LEU A 190 24.85 0.83 34.56
CA LEU A 190 23.91 0.51 33.50
C LEU A 190 23.63 1.74 32.64
N LEU A 191 23.34 2.88 33.28
CA LEU A 191 23.06 4.14 32.60
C LEU A 191 24.31 4.69 31.86
N LYS A 192 25.49 4.65 32.46
CA LYS A 192 26.74 5.04 31.78
C LYS A 192 27.02 4.16 30.57
N ALA A 193 26.96 2.84 30.71
CA ALA A 193 27.17 1.90 29.61
C ALA A 193 26.14 2.12 28.47
N SER A 194 24.90 2.40 28.85
CA SER A 194 23.81 2.78 27.96
C SER A 194 24.13 4.03 27.14
N LEU A 195 24.60 5.08 27.80
CA LEU A 195 24.98 6.36 27.18
C LEU A 195 26.18 6.21 26.25
N LEU A 196 27.18 5.42 26.64
CA LEU A 196 28.35 5.13 25.80
C LEU A 196 28.00 4.31 24.56
N THR A 197 27.02 3.40 24.69
CA THR A 197 26.47 2.65 23.54
C THR A 197 25.71 3.59 22.60
N ALA A 198 24.94 4.52 23.16
CA ALA A 198 24.10 5.43 22.39
C ALA A 198 24.87 6.35 21.43
N ILE A 199 26.08 6.75 21.80
CA ILE A 199 26.95 7.63 20.99
C ILE A 199 27.93 6.85 20.09
N GLY A 200 27.76 5.53 19.98
CA GLY A 200 28.58 4.65 19.12
C GLY A 200 30.00 4.36 19.63
N ILE A 201 30.31 4.72 20.88
CA ILE A 201 31.62 4.45 21.49
C ILE A 201 31.73 2.99 21.90
N PHE A 202 30.67 2.45 22.49
CA PHE A 202 30.45 1.00 22.60
C PHE A 202 29.51 0.56 21.49
N THR A 203 29.89 -0.50 20.78
CA THR A 203 28.95 -1.16 19.87
C THR A 203 28.76 -2.59 20.33
N ASN A 204 27.52 -2.94 20.65
CA ASN A 204 27.18 -4.31 21.08
C ASN A 204 26.67 -5.14 19.89
N SER A 205 26.61 -4.48 18.73
CA SER A 205 26.33 -5.06 17.42
C SER A 205 27.46 -4.66 16.48
N LEU A 206 27.92 -5.60 15.64
CA LEU A 206 28.68 -5.21 14.46
C LEU A 206 27.76 -4.39 13.56
N SER A 207 27.94 -3.08 13.61
CA SER A 207 27.48 -2.22 12.54
C SER A 207 28.24 -2.64 11.29
N MET A 208 27.60 -3.37 10.36
CA MET A 208 28.21 -3.76 9.07
C MET A 208 28.38 -2.56 8.11
N THR A 209 28.69 -1.38 8.65
CA THR A 209 28.70 -0.07 7.96
C THR A 209 29.80 0.08 6.92
N GLU A 210 30.82 -0.77 6.89
CA GLU A 210 31.83 -0.76 5.81
C GLU A 210 31.32 -1.34 4.48
N MET A 211 30.12 -1.94 4.44
CA MET A 211 29.46 -2.30 3.19
C MET A 211 28.73 -1.08 2.60
N GLU A 212 29.41 -0.11 1.97
CA GLU A 212 28.86 1.09 1.29
C GLU A 212 27.33 1.29 1.47
N ILE A 213 26.92 1.65 2.70
CA ILE A 213 25.52 1.83 3.05
C ILE A 213 25.16 3.24 2.58
N ILE A 214 24.51 3.35 1.42
CA ILE A 214 23.93 4.62 0.99
C ILE A 214 22.57 4.77 1.64
N TYR A 215 22.50 5.71 2.57
CA TYR A 215 21.27 6.21 3.14
C TYR A 215 20.45 6.92 2.06
N THR A 216 19.20 6.50 1.88
CA THR A 216 18.20 7.25 1.12
C THR A 216 17.33 7.98 2.13
N GLU A 217 17.41 9.31 2.17
CA GLU A 217 16.52 10.16 2.96
C GLU A 217 15.06 9.76 2.72
N SER A 218 14.36 9.32 3.76
CA SER A 218 12.91 9.13 3.70
C SER A 218 12.24 10.49 3.84
N SER A 219 11.70 11.00 2.73
CA SER A 219 10.84 12.18 2.71
C SER A 219 9.43 11.84 3.15
N GLY A 220 9.23 11.68 4.47
CA GLY A 220 7.93 11.55 5.12
C GLY A 220 7.72 12.69 6.12
N PHE A 221 6.73 13.54 5.88
CA PHE A 221 6.26 14.54 6.83
C PHE A 221 5.55 13.82 7.99
N TRP A 222 5.76 14.28 9.23
CA TRP A 222 5.41 13.67 10.53
C TRP A 222 6.45 12.78 11.22
N SER A 223 7.74 12.98 10.96
CA SER A 223 8.73 12.66 11.99
C SER A 223 8.53 13.61 13.18
N VAL A 224 7.96 13.14 14.30
CA VAL A 224 8.43 13.62 15.62
C VAL A 224 9.88 13.19 15.67
N ARG A 225 10.78 13.99 15.05
CA ARG A 225 12.21 13.70 15.12
C ARG A 225 12.53 13.68 16.60
N ASP A 226 12.88 12.51 17.11
CA ASP A 226 13.68 12.41 18.32
C ASP A 226 14.98 13.12 18.00
N HIS A 227 14.94 14.43 18.21
CA HIS A 227 16.05 15.33 18.07
C HIS A 227 17.14 14.81 18.99
N GLU A 228 18.41 15.03 18.66
CA GLU A 228 19.56 14.67 19.51
C GLU A 228 19.51 15.35 20.91
N LYS A 229 18.52 16.22 21.11
CA LYS A 229 18.22 16.96 22.34
C LYS A 229 17.06 16.35 23.14
N VAL A 230 16.42 15.29 22.65
CA VAL A 230 15.42 14.52 23.38
C VAL A 230 16.13 13.32 24.02
N CYS A 231 15.78 12.95 25.24
CA CYS A 231 16.20 11.71 25.89
C CYS A 231 14.96 10.89 26.21
N ASN A 232 14.97 9.60 25.85
CA ASN A 232 13.85 8.69 26.00
C ASN A 232 14.20 7.61 27.04
N LEU A 233 13.53 7.63 28.20
CA LEU A 233 13.68 6.62 29.24
C LEU A 233 12.51 5.66 29.22
N PHE A 234 12.79 4.37 29.22
CA PHE A 234 11.82 3.29 29.30
C PHE A 234 12.00 2.61 30.64
N LEU A 235 11.09 2.88 31.57
CA LEU A 235 11.16 2.37 32.93
C LEU A 235 10.44 1.03 32.98
N TYR A 236 11.23 -0.04 32.87
CA TYR A 236 10.74 -1.41 32.73
C TYR A 236 10.54 -2.10 34.09
N GLU A 237 9.53 -2.96 34.17
CA GLU A 237 9.35 -3.95 35.23
C GLU A 237 9.30 -5.34 34.58
N SER A 238 9.76 -6.38 35.27
CA SER A 238 9.99 -7.74 34.72
C SER A 238 8.81 -8.43 34.00
N ASN A 239 7.60 -7.87 34.03
CA ASN A 239 6.40 -8.37 33.33
C ASN A 239 5.75 -7.32 32.40
N ASP A 240 6.37 -6.16 32.20
CA ASP A 240 5.82 -5.06 31.40
C ASP A 240 6.24 -5.19 29.93
N ILE A 241 5.62 -6.15 29.26
CA ILE A 241 5.90 -6.49 27.86
C ILE A 241 5.64 -5.31 26.94
N ASN A 242 4.66 -4.46 27.28
CA ASN A 242 4.35 -3.29 26.47
C ASN A 242 5.50 -2.30 26.48
N ILE A 243 6.03 -1.92 27.66
CA ILE A 243 7.18 -1.01 27.73
C ILE A 243 8.41 -1.61 27.04
N ALA A 244 8.66 -2.92 27.19
CA ALA A 244 9.75 -3.58 26.49
C ALA A 244 9.58 -3.57 24.96
N ALA A 245 8.37 -3.86 24.47
CA ALA A 245 8.05 -3.85 23.05
C ALA A 245 8.15 -2.43 22.47
N ILE A 246 7.65 -1.42 23.20
CA ILE A 246 7.81 -0.02 22.81
C ILE A 246 9.30 0.32 22.76
N PHE A 247 10.08 0.06 23.82
CA PHE A 247 11.53 0.29 23.81
C PHE A 247 12.22 -0.35 22.60
N TRP A 248 11.90 -1.62 22.31
CA TRP A 248 12.50 -2.35 21.19
C TRP A 248 12.16 -1.74 19.84
N ASN A 249 10.88 -1.39 19.65
CA ASN A 249 10.34 -0.82 18.42
C ASN A 249 10.59 0.68 18.27
N TYR A 250 11.00 1.38 19.33
CA TYR A 250 11.32 2.81 19.33
C TYR A 250 12.58 3.06 18.47
N ARG A 251 12.33 3.12 17.16
CA ARG A 251 13.24 3.18 16.00
C ARG A 251 13.79 4.53 15.58
N ARG A 252 15.07 4.81 15.82
CA ARG A 252 15.89 5.62 14.89
C ARG A 252 17.09 4.79 14.41
N LEU A 253 17.17 4.54 13.09
CA LEU A 253 18.31 3.92 12.40
C LEU A 253 19.32 4.97 11.89
N ASP A 254 19.15 6.25 12.24
CA ASP A 254 20.14 7.28 11.92
C ASP A 254 21.35 7.09 12.84
N ILE A 255 22.49 6.79 12.23
CA ILE A 255 23.65 6.09 12.76
C ILE A 255 24.51 6.95 13.72
N TRP A 256 23.93 7.92 14.44
CA TRP A 256 24.76 8.87 15.21
C TRP A 256 24.40 8.99 16.68
N TYR A 257 23.13 8.83 17.09
CA TYR A 257 22.74 8.92 18.50
C TYR A 257 21.48 8.09 18.80
N SER A 258 21.58 7.03 19.61
CA SER A 258 20.39 6.36 20.18
C SER A 258 20.04 6.97 21.53
N ASN A 259 19.17 7.97 21.56
CA ASN A 259 18.76 8.64 22.79
C ASN A 259 17.71 7.86 23.61
N LYS A 260 17.71 6.52 23.53
CA LYS A 260 16.74 5.66 24.26
C LYS A 260 17.44 4.73 25.24
N PHE A 261 16.88 4.61 26.44
CA PHE A 261 17.48 3.85 27.54
C PHE A 261 16.43 3.01 28.25
N CYS A 262 16.73 1.74 28.54
CA CYS A 262 15.84 0.86 29.29
C CYS A 262 16.40 0.72 30.71
N LEU A 263 15.66 1.15 31.73
CA LEU A 263 16.11 1.12 33.11
C LEU A 263 15.09 0.39 33.98
N PRO A 264 15.52 -0.35 35.01
CA PRO A 264 14.61 -0.96 35.98
C PRO A 264 13.87 0.14 36.73
N LYS A 265 12.53 0.15 36.64
CA LYS A 265 11.69 1.22 37.21
C LYS A 265 11.95 1.44 38.69
N LYS A 266 12.02 0.35 39.47
CA LYS A 266 12.22 0.41 40.93
C LYS A 266 13.55 1.07 41.29
N ASP A 267 14.65 0.60 40.72
CA ASP A 267 15.98 1.12 41.04
C ASP A 267 16.17 2.54 40.49
N PHE A 268 15.57 2.88 39.34
CA PHE A 268 15.57 4.25 38.83
C PHE A 268 14.89 5.22 39.79
N LEU A 269 13.69 4.88 40.27
CA LEU A 269 12.96 5.73 41.21
C LEU A 269 13.70 5.87 42.56
N GLN A 270 14.38 4.82 43.02
CA GLN A 270 15.19 4.87 44.24
C GLN A 270 16.46 5.72 44.10
N ASN A 271 16.96 5.88 42.87
CA ASN A 271 18.19 6.62 42.55
C ASN A 271 17.91 7.79 41.59
N LEU A 272 16.71 8.39 41.68
CA LEU A 272 16.21 9.35 40.70
C LEU A 272 17.16 10.55 40.53
N GLU A 273 17.57 11.18 41.64
CA GLU A 273 18.44 12.35 41.60
C GLU A 273 19.81 12.04 40.98
N ASN A 274 20.43 10.91 41.33
CA ASN A 274 21.71 10.49 40.74
C ASN A 274 21.57 10.21 39.24
N CYS A 275 20.53 9.47 38.82
CA CYS A 275 20.33 9.15 37.40
C CYS A 275 20.07 10.41 36.56
N ILE A 276 19.27 11.35 37.08
CA ILE A 276 19.03 12.63 36.40
C ILE A 276 20.31 13.49 36.35
N SER A 277 21.13 13.50 37.40
CA SER A 277 22.43 14.17 37.38
C SER A 277 23.34 13.60 36.29
N ILE A 278 23.43 12.27 36.18
CA ILE A 278 24.24 11.60 35.14
C ILE A 278 23.78 12.01 33.74
N LEU A 279 22.46 12.00 33.48
CA LEU A 279 21.91 12.42 32.19
C LEU A 279 22.19 13.89 31.90
N TYR A 280 22.04 14.75 32.91
CA TYR A 280 22.30 16.18 32.83
C TYR A 280 23.76 16.50 32.50
N ASP A 281 24.69 15.88 33.22
CA ASP A 281 26.13 16.09 33.08
C ASP A 281 26.66 15.54 31.75
N PHE A 282 26.05 14.46 31.26
CA PHE A 282 26.42 13.84 29.99
C PHE A 282 25.85 14.60 28.79
N PHE A 283 24.54 14.88 28.75
CA PHE A 283 23.89 15.56 27.64
C PHE A 283 23.84 17.08 27.82
N LEU A 284 24.89 17.75 27.37
CA LEU A 284 25.01 19.21 27.45
C LEU A 284 23.93 19.97 26.65
N SER A 285 23.28 19.31 25.68
CA SER A 285 22.26 19.92 24.83
C SER A 285 20.83 19.40 25.05
N ILE A 286 20.60 18.51 26.03
CA ILE A 286 19.24 17.99 26.30
C ILE A 286 18.23 19.13 26.52
N GLN A 287 17.08 19.02 25.86
CA GLN A 287 15.95 19.95 25.93
C GLN A 287 14.65 19.23 26.31
N GLU A 288 14.53 17.92 26.08
CA GLU A 288 13.36 17.13 26.51
C GLU A 288 13.80 15.80 27.11
N LEU A 289 13.17 15.41 28.23
CA LEU A 289 13.20 14.08 28.80
C LEU A 289 11.81 13.46 28.69
N ARG A 290 11.70 12.42 27.87
CA ARG A 290 10.50 11.61 27.71
C ARG A 290 10.65 10.34 28.51
N ILE A 291 9.62 9.98 29.25
CA ILE A 291 9.63 8.81 30.13
C ILE A 291 8.42 7.94 29.79
N TYR A 292 8.68 6.72 29.36
CA TYR A 292 7.68 5.70 29.09
C TYR A 292 7.63 4.77 30.29
N VAL A 293 6.49 4.75 30.97
CA VAL A 293 6.33 4.01 32.22
C VAL A 293 4.89 3.59 32.42
N ASN A 294 4.67 2.38 32.93
CA ASN A 294 3.33 1.98 33.35
C ASN A 294 3.04 2.51 34.77
N LEU A 295 2.25 3.59 34.83
CA LEU A 295 1.78 4.29 36.03
C LEU A 295 0.33 4.71 35.86
N SER A 296 -0.35 4.98 36.98
CA SER A 296 -1.59 5.75 36.95
C SER A 296 -1.33 7.21 36.54
N HIS A 297 -2.38 7.93 36.15
CA HIS A 297 -2.29 9.34 35.78
C HIS A 297 -1.69 10.20 36.91
N GLU A 298 -2.14 9.99 38.15
CA GLU A 298 -1.67 10.75 39.32
C GLU A 298 -0.19 10.48 39.61
N GLU A 299 0.24 9.21 39.58
CA GLU A 299 1.65 8.85 39.76
C GLU A 299 2.54 9.41 38.65
N ALA A 300 2.05 9.47 37.41
CA ALA A 300 2.78 10.06 36.30
C ALA A 300 2.96 11.58 36.47
N ILE A 301 1.95 12.29 37.00
CA ILE A 301 2.06 13.72 37.35
C ILE A 301 3.10 13.92 38.43
N ASP A 302 3.06 13.09 39.47
CA ASP A 302 3.99 13.16 40.59
C ASP A 302 5.43 12.93 40.12
N LEU A 303 5.65 11.92 39.27
CA LEU A 303 6.95 11.66 38.65
C LEU A 303 7.44 12.85 37.82
N ALA A 304 6.59 13.43 36.97
CA ALA A 304 6.95 14.60 36.16
C ALA A 304 7.36 15.79 37.05
N ASN A 305 6.60 16.06 38.11
CA ASN A 305 6.87 17.14 39.05
C ASN A 305 8.18 16.94 39.83
N GLN A 306 8.46 15.70 40.27
CA GLN A 306 9.69 15.37 40.98
C GLN A 306 10.91 15.60 40.08
N ILE A 307 10.86 15.17 38.83
CA ILE A 307 11.96 15.33 37.87
C ILE A 307 12.14 16.81 37.49
N ASN A 308 11.06 17.55 37.24
CA ASN A 308 11.12 18.99 37.04
C ASN A 308 11.77 19.72 38.22
N THR A 309 11.45 19.30 39.45
CA THR A 309 12.07 19.87 40.66
C THR A 309 13.57 19.61 40.71
N ILE A 310 14.03 18.44 40.26
CA ILE A 310 15.45 18.11 40.15
C ILE A 310 16.13 18.96 39.06
N PHE A 311 15.56 19.04 37.85
CA PHE A 311 16.13 19.85 36.76
C PHE A 311 16.21 21.34 37.10
N ASN A 312 15.24 21.89 37.83
CA ASN A 312 15.27 23.27 38.30
C ASN A 312 16.46 23.58 39.23
N LYS A 313 17.06 22.58 39.90
CA LYS A 313 18.29 22.76 40.68
C LYS A 313 19.52 23.00 39.80
N PHE A 314 19.47 22.55 38.53
CA PHE A 314 20.58 22.61 37.60
C PHE A 314 20.54 23.82 36.64
N GLU A 315 19.61 24.76 36.85
CA GLU A 315 19.48 26.01 36.06
C GLU A 315 19.29 25.82 34.54
N ARG A 316 18.76 24.66 34.10
CA ARG A 316 18.41 24.41 32.68
C ARG A 316 16.92 24.12 32.51
N ASP A 317 16.35 24.72 31.46
CA ASP A 317 14.96 24.51 31.05
C ASP A 317 14.85 23.22 30.22
N ILE A 318 14.68 22.08 30.90
CA ILE A 318 14.50 20.75 30.28
C ILE A 318 13.04 20.34 30.44
N PHE A 319 12.37 20.10 29.32
CA PHE A 319 10.97 19.67 29.31
C PHE A 319 10.84 18.23 29.75
N VAL A 320 10.00 17.95 30.74
CA VAL A 320 9.71 16.58 31.15
C VAL A 320 8.33 16.18 30.65
N ARG A 321 8.27 15.02 29.98
CA ARG A 321 7.04 14.39 29.54
C ARG A 321 7.00 12.95 30.01
N VAL A 322 5.90 12.56 30.65
CA VAL A 322 5.68 11.18 31.09
C VAL A 322 4.53 10.58 30.29
N PHE A 323 4.83 9.57 29.49
CA PHE A 323 3.88 8.70 28.80
C PHE A 323 3.51 7.54 29.73
N TYR A 324 2.22 7.40 30.01
CA TYR A 324 1.69 6.41 30.94
C TYR A 324 0.64 5.51 30.27
N GLN A 325 0.20 4.45 30.97
CA GLN A 325 -0.81 3.50 30.49
C GLN A 325 -0.53 2.86 29.12
N ASN A 326 0.73 2.50 28.84
CA ASN A 326 1.14 1.84 27.59
C ASN A 326 0.92 2.67 26.32
N SER A 327 0.89 4.00 26.42
CA SER A 327 0.85 4.88 25.26
C SER A 327 2.20 4.89 24.53
N GLY A 328 2.23 4.50 23.25
CA GLY A 328 3.49 4.57 22.50
C GLY A 328 3.63 3.71 21.25
N PHE A 329 2.57 3.49 20.47
CA PHE A 329 2.71 2.84 19.16
C PHE A 329 2.67 3.90 18.05
N ASP A 330 3.83 4.43 17.69
CA ASP A 330 4.05 4.94 16.36
C ASP A 330 5.20 4.14 15.74
N PHE A 331 4.90 3.39 14.68
CA PHE A 331 5.87 2.56 14.01
C PHE A 331 5.99 3.03 12.57
N GLU A 332 7.15 3.62 12.27
CA GLU A 332 7.58 3.82 10.90
C GLU A 332 8.57 2.70 10.52
N PRO A 333 8.37 2.03 9.36
CA PRO A 333 9.27 1.00 8.89
C PRO A 333 10.62 1.64 8.57
N GLY A 334 11.61 1.37 9.42
CA GLY A 334 12.98 1.74 9.16
C GLY A 334 13.49 1.11 7.86
N SER A 335 14.31 1.84 7.10
CA SER A 335 15.01 1.29 5.94
C SER A 335 16.14 0.38 6.42
N VAL A 336 15.81 -0.88 6.68
CA VAL A 336 16.76 -1.88 7.15
C VAL A 336 17.83 -2.17 6.10
N TYR A 337 19.11 -2.09 6.51
CA TYR A 337 20.34 -2.57 5.87
C TYR A 337 20.17 -3.09 4.44
N SER A 338 19.89 -2.19 3.52
CA SER A 338 19.68 -2.56 2.14
C SER A 338 20.87 -2.12 1.31
N SER A 339 21.28 -2.94 0.35
CA SER A 339 22.22 -2.47 -0.66
C SER A 339 21.60 -1.30 -1.46
N LYS A 340 22.45 -0.58 -2.19
CA LYS A 340 21.98 0.35 -3.23
C LYS A 340 20.97 -0.37 -4.14
N SER A 341 19.90 0.33 -4.50
CA SER A 341 18.94 -0.20 -5.47
C SER A 341 19.63 -0.38 -6.82
N ILE A 342 19.47 -1.55 -7.40
CA ILE A 342 19.98 -1.89 -8.74
C ILE A 342 18.82 -1.73 -9.71
N VAL A 343 18.96 -0.77 -10.61
CA VAL A 343 17.96 -0.51 -11.64
C VAL A 343 18.25 -1.41 -12.84
N THR A 344 17.30 -2.24 -13.23
CA THR A 344 17.41 -3.12 -14.40
C THR A 344 16.14 -3.05 -15.24
N THR A 345 16.28 -2.99 -16.55
CA THR A 345 15.13 -3.14 -17.47
C THR A 345 14.97 -4.60 -17.82
N ARG A 346 13.75 -5.13 -17.71
CA ARG A 346 13.40 -6.52 -18.01
C ARG A 346 12.22 -6.57 -18.97
N GLU A 347 12.26 -7.54 -19.87
CA GLU A 347 11.12 -7.85 -20.74
C GLU A 347 10.05 -8.62 -19.94
N ILE A 348 8.80 -8.24 -20.13
CA ILE A 348 7.62 -8.97 -19.67
C ILE A 348 7.35 -10.05 -20.70
N SER A 349 7.52 -11.31 -20.30
CA SER A 349 7.31 -12.47 -21.16
C SER A 349 5.90 -12.48 -21.75
N SER A 350 5.80 -12.45 -23.08
CA SER A 350 4.51 -12.48 -23.78
C SER A 350 3.77 -13.82 -23.61
N LEU A 351 4.49 -14.90 -23.29
CA LEU A 351 3.94 -16.24 -23.13
C LEU A 351 3.15 -16.40 -21.83
N ASP A 352 3.66 -15.82 -20.75
CA ASP A 352 3.19 -16.11 -19.39
C ASP A 352 3.04 -14.87 -18.48
N LYS A 353 3.24 -13.67 -19.06
CA LYS A 353 3.13 -12.36 -18.40
C LYS A 353 3.98 -12.24 -17.14
N SER A 354 5.15 -12.87 -17.13
CA SER A 354 6.06 -12.80 -15.98
C SER A 354 7.32 -12.00 -16.27
N ILE A 355 7.85 -11.39 -15.21
CA ILE A 355 9.17 -10.80 -15.16
C ILE A 355 10.11 -11.78 -14.45
N ARG A 356 11.29 -12.01 -15.03
CA ARG A 356 12.33 -12.89 -14.47
C ARG A 356 13.59 -12.10 -14.17
N PHE A 357 14.23 -12.39 -13.05
CA PHE A 357 15.46 -11.74 -12.61
C PHE A 357 16.13 -12.57 -11.51
N SER A 358 17.43 -12.38 -11.32
CA SER A 358 18.15 -12.91 -10.17
C SER A 358 18.58 -11.74 -9.29
N PRO A 359 18.08 -11.61 -8.06
CA PRO A 359 18.53 -10.59 -7.13
C PRO A 359 20.03 -10.71 -6.88
N VAL A 360 20.70 -9.58 -6.67
CA VAL A 360 22.09 -9.61 -6.23
C VAL A 360 22.13 -10.18 -4.82
N VAL A 361 22.97 -11.19 -4.62
CA VAL A 361 23.17 -11.81 -3.32
C VAL A 361 23.79 -10.77 -2.38
N PRO A 362 23.21 -10.54 -1.19
CA PRO A 362 23.79 -9.64 -0.21
C PRO A 362 25.22 -10.06 0.13
N SER A 363 26.10 -9.08 0.35
CA SER A 363 27.49 -9.35 0.69
C SER A 363 27.59 -10.23 1.94
N GLY A 364 28.46 -11.23 1.89
CA GLY A 364 28.62 -12.23 2.93
C GLY A 364 27.63 -13.41 2.88
N HIS A 365 26.77 -13.46 1.86
CA HIS A 365 25.87 -14.59 1.62
C HIS A 365 26.22 -15.39 0.36
N GLU A 366 27.33 -15.06 -0.33
CA GLU A 366 27.68 -15.59 -1.66
C GLU A 366 27.88 -17.10 -1.67
N ASN A 367 28.36 -17.69 -0.57
CA ASN A 367 28.66 -19.12 -0.45
C ASN A 367 27.58 -19.89 0.32
N SER A 368 26.40 -19.33 0.49
CA SER A 368 25.35 -19.89 1.34
C SER A 368 24.08 -20.20 0.57
N ASN A 369 23.45 -21.33 0.86
CA ASN A 369 22.07 -21.63 0.42
C ASN A 369 21.05 -20.94 1.34
N TYR A 370 21.27 -19.67 1.69
CA TYR A 370 20.35 -18.92 2.54
C TYR A 370 19.27 -18.22 1.75
N ILE A 371 18.12 -18.10 2.41
CA ILE A 371 17.03 -17.25 1.98
C ILE A 371 17.29 -15.81 2.44
N PHE A 372 17.08 -14.86 1.54
CA PHE A 372 17.09 -13.44 1.86
C PHE A 372 15.88 -12.74 1.25
N GLY A 373 15.57 -11.56 1.76
CA GLY A 373 14.48 -10.74 1.25
C GLY A 373 14.94 -9.85 0.09
N TYR A 374 14.02 -9.49 -0.79
CA TYR A 374 14.24 -8.44 -1.77
C TYR A 374 13.01 -7.55 -1.88
N ASP A 375 13.22 -6.28 -2.16
CA ASP A 375 12.18 -5.38 -2.63
C ASP A 375 12.41 -5.08 -4.12
N ALA A 376 11.33 -4.99 -4.88
CA ALA A 376 11.36 -4.67 -6.29
C ALA A 376 10.32 -3.58 -6.56
N GLU A 377 10.79 -2.34 -6.77
CA GLU A 377 9.93 -1.35 -7.40
C GLU A 377 9.76 -1.70 -8.87
N ILE A 378 8.53 -1.72 -9.37
CA ILE A 378 8.24 -2.09 -10.76
C ILE A 378 7.57 -0.89 -11.42
N GLU A 379 8.23 -0.33 -12.43
CA GLU A 379 7.71 0.73 -13.27
C GLU A 379 7.60 0.22 -14.72
N PHE A 380 6.45 0.39 -15.36
CA PHE A 380 6.26 0.03 -16.75
C PHE A 380 6.86 1.09 -17.67
N ALA A 381 7.17 0.74 -18.92
CA ALA A 381 7.61 1.72 -19.94
C ALA A 381 6.63 2.90 -20.17
N SER A 382 5.39 2.80 -19.66
CA SER A 382 4.43 3.90 -19.63
C SER A 382 4.65 4.93 -18.51
N GLY A 383 5.62 4.70 -17.61
CA GLY A 383 5.86 5.48 -16.40
C GLY A 383 4.93 5.14 -15.23
N LYS A 384 4.06 4.13 -15.38
CA LYS A 384 3.17 3.67 -14.30
C LYS A 384 3.89 2.70 -13.38
N SER A 385 3.76 2.89 -12.07
CA SER A 385 4.21 1.91 -11.09
C SER A 385 3.17 0.80 -10.92
N PHE A 386 3.63 -0.44 -10.82
CA PHE A 386 2.78 -1.55 -10.41
C PHE A 386 2.47 -1.43 -8.92
N SER A 387 1.21 -1.66 -8.56
CA SER A 387 0.85 -2.04 -7.20
C SER A 387 -0.19 -3.14 -7.24
N ALA A 388 -0.36 -3.83 -6.11
CA ALA A 388 -1.41 -4.81 -5.92
C ALA A 388 -1.91 -4.73 -4.46
N PRO A 389 -3.15 -5.15 -4.19
CA PRO A 389 -3.68 -5.19 -2.83
C PRO A 389 -2.84 -6.09 -1.94
N PHE A 390 -2.47 -5.64 -0.75
CA PHE A 390 -1.68 -6.40 0.20
C PHE A 390 -2.52 -7.50 0.87
N THR A 391 -2.76 -8.58 0.12
CA THR A 391 -3.57 -9.73 0.53
C THR A 391 -2.91 -11.04 0.11
N GLN A 392 -3.29 -12.13 0.79
CA GLN A 392 -2.88 -13.49 0.41
C GLN A 392 -3.22 -13.81 -1.05
N THR A 393 -4.41 -13.40 -1.53
CA THR A 393 -4.85 -13.60 -2.91
C THR A 393 -3.88 -12.99 -3.93
N SER A 394 -3.46 -11.74 -3.71
CA SER A 394 -2.50 -11.08 -4.59
C SER A 394 -1.13 -11.76 -4.55
N ALA A 395 -0.67 -12.20 -3.39
CA ALA A 395 0.60 -12.92 -3.28
C ALA A 395 0.59 -14.25 -4.05
N VAL A 396 -0.53 -14.99 -4.01
CA VAL A 396 -0.71 -16.21 -4.81
C VAL A 396 -0.65 -15.90 -6.31
N LEU A 397 -1.30 -14.83 -6.77
CA LEU A 397 -1.28 -14.41 -8.17
C LEU A 397 0.12 -13.98 -8.63
N LEU A 398 0.84 -13.23 -7.79
CA LEU A 398 2.20 -12.76 -8.09
C LEU A 398 3.23 -13.90 -8.16
N SER A 399 3.01 -14.95 -7.37
CA SER A 399 3.93 -16.09 -7.29
C SER A 399 3.63 -17.19 -8.32
N ASN A 400 2.46 -17.18 -8.98
CA ASN A 400 2.00 -18.31 -9.78
C ASN A 400 1.33 -17.94 -11.10
N HIS A 401 1.58 -18.77 -12.11
CA HIS A 401 0.87 -18.67 -13.37
C HIS A 401 -0.63 -18.97 -13.19
N ILE A 402 -1.49 -18.20 -13.86
CA ILE A 402 -2.94 -18.31 -13.68
C ILE A 402 -3.50 -19.70 -14.03
N GLN A 403 -2.89 -20.39 -15.00
CA GLN A 403 -3.31 -21.75 -15.35
C GLN A 403 -3.05 -22.74 -14.20
N LYS A 404 -1.97 -22.56 -13.44
CA LYS A 404 -1.63 -23.41 -12.29
C LYS A 404 -2.63 -23.19 -11.15
N ILE A 405 -3.03 -21.94 -10.93
CA ILE A 405 -4.07 -21.56 -9.97
C ILE A 405 -5.41 -22.20 -10.38
N LYS A 406 -5.85 -22.01 -11.63
CA LYS A 406 -7.10 -22.60 -12.15
C LYS A 406 -7.10 -24.13 -12.09
N TYR A 407 -5.98 -24.77 -12.42
CA TYR A 407 -5.82 -26.21 -12.30
C TYR A 407 -6.01 -26.67 -10.85
N SER A 408 -5.35 -25.97 -9.91
CA SER A 408 -5.43 -26.28 -8.48
C SER A 408 -6.84 -26.15 -7.91
N GLU A 409 -7.58 -25.12 -8.32
CA GLU A 409 -8.99 -24.93 -7.91
C GLU A 409 -9.94 -26.02 -8.39
N ASN A 410 -9.70 -26.50 -9.61
CA ASN A 410 -10.53 -27.54 -10.20
C ASN A 410 -10.10 -28.94 -9.74
N SER A 411 -8.97 -29.05 -9.04
CA SER A 411 -8.45 -30.31 -8.52
C SER A 411 -9.26 -30.76 -7.31
N GLN A 412 -9.64 -32.04 -7.30
CA GLN A 412 -10.24 -32.69 -6.13
C GLN A 412 -9.18 -33.17 -5.12
N ASP A 413 -7.91 -33.19 -5.51
CA ASP A 413 -6.82 -33.67 -4.67
C ASP A 413 -6.51 -32.64 -3.55
N PRO A 414 -6.64 -33.05 -2.26
CA PRO A 414 -6.35 -32.19 -1.11
C PRO A 414 -4.96 -31.56 -1.14
N LEU A 415 -3.94 -32.22 -1.72
CA LEU A 415 -2.58 -31.70 -1.81
C LEU A 415 -2.50 -30.44 -2.68
N PHE A 416 -3.32 -30.35 -3.73
CA PHE A 416 -3.38 -29.16 -4.58
C PHE A 416 -4.15 -28.03 -3.90
N LYS A 417 -5.23 -28.36 -3.17
CA LYS A 417 -5.95 -27.36 -2.35
C LYS A 417 -5.05 -26.79 -1.25
N ASP A 418 -4.29 -27.65 -0.58
CA ASP A 418 -3.26 -27.26 0.39
C ASP A 418 -2.21 -26.37 -0.26
N TRP A 419 -1.74 -26.69 -1.47
CA TRP A 419 -0.77 -25.86 -2.19
C TRP A 419 -1.22 -24.41 -2.43
N GLN A 420 -2.50 -24.17 -2.73
CA GLN A 420 -3.04 -22.80 -2.80
C GLN A 420 -3.16 -22.14 -1.43
N GLN A 421 -3.48 -22.93 -0.41
CA GLN A 421 -3.60 -22.48 0.97
C GLN A 421 -2.25 -22.30 1.67
N ARG A 422 -1.15 -22.79 1.09
CA ARG A 422 0.20 -22.52 1.60
C ARG A 422 0.43 -21.02 1.62
N LYS A 423 0.30 -20.45 2.82
CA LYS A 423 0.53 -19.03 3.14
C LYS A 423 1.94 -18.57 2.78
N THR A 424 2.85 -19.49 2.50
CA THR A 424 4.24 -19.20 2.11
C THR A 424 4.35 -18.91 0.61
N GLN A 425 3.90 -17.72 0.19
CA GLN A 425 4.19 -17.21 -1.14
C GLN A 425 5.53 -16.48 -1.12
N LEU A 426 6.41 -16.80 -2.08
CA LEU A 426 7.75 -16.18 -2.15
C LEU A 426 7.67 -14.72 -2.61
N VAL A 427 6.61 -14.33 -3.32
CA VAL A 427 6.41 -12.97 -3.82
C VAL A 427 5.09 -12.45 -3.30
N ARG A 428 5.11 -11.22 -2.79
CA ARG A 428 3.93 -10.55 -2.25
C ARG A 428 3.93 -9.06 -2.61
N PRO A 429 2.76 -8.41 -2.59
CA PRO A 429 2.66 -6.99 -2.89
C PRO A 429 3.45 -6.13 -1.91
N ALA A 430 3.94 -5.00 -2.40
CA ALA A 430 4.50 -3.91 -1.61
C ALA A 430 3.97 -2.58 -2.14
N GLU A 431 4.13 -1.48 -1.39
CA GLU A 431 3.54 -0.19 -1.75
C GLU A 431 3.90 0.28 -3.17
N LYS A 432 5.16 0.08 -3.59
CA LYS A 432 5.67 0.49 -4.90
C LYS A 432 6.06 -0.69 -5.81
N GLY A 433 5.47 -1.86 -5.63
CA GLY A 433 5.76 -3.02 -6.48
C GLY A 433 5.54 -4.33 -5.74
N VAL A 434 6.62 -5.10 -5.58
CA VAL A 434 6.58 -6.37 -4.84
C VAL A 434 7.74 -6.48 -3.87
N THR A 435 7.56 -7.33 -2.88
CA THR A 435 8.64 -7.82 -2.02
C THR A 435 8.62 -9.33 -2.05
N GLY A 436 9.76 -9.97 -1.80
CA GLY A 436 9.82 -11.41 -1.86
C GLY A 436 11.04 -12.02 -1.20
N LEU A 437 11.09 -13.34 -1.24
CA LEU A 437 12.11 -14.18 -0.68
C LEU A 437 12.76 -15.00 -1.79
N VAL A 438 14.08 -15.13 -1.74
CA VAL A 438 14.85 -15.90 -2.73
C VAL A 438 16.04 -16.58 -2.07
N TYR A 439 16.44 -17.74 -2.56
CA TYR A 439 17.73 -18.35 -2.21
C TYR A 439 18.85 -17.80 -3.10
N SER A 440 20.07 -17.76 -2.57
CA SER A 440 21.24 -17.42 -3.38
C SER A 440 21.29 -18.26 -4.66
N ASN A 441 21.46 -17.59 -5.80
CA ASN A 441 21.52 -18.17 -7.15
C ASN A 441 20.20 -18.67 -7.75
N GLU A 442 19.05 -18.50 -7.07
CA GLU A 442 17.76 -18.78 -7.69
C GLU A 442 17.28 -17.63 -8.58
N GLU A 443 16.59 -17.98 -9.66
CA GLU A 443 15.86 -17.01 -10.50
C GLU A 443 14.51 -16.71 -9.84
N CYS A 444 14.26 -15.43 -9.56
CA CYS A 444 12.96 -14.93 -9.18
C CYS A 444 12.05 -14.78 -10.39
N ARG A 445 10.76 -15.01 -10.15
CA ARG A 445 9.72 -14.84 -11.15
C ARG A 445 8.52 -14.14 -10.53
N ILE A 446 8.13 -13.02 -11.12
CA ILE A 446 6.94 -12.24 -10.73
C ILE A 446 5.93 -12.35 -11.86
N TYR A 447 4.76 -12.90 -11.59
CA TYR A 447 3.65 -12.90 -12.54
C TYR A 447 2.87 -11.60 -12.41
N LEU A 448 2.52 -10.99 -13.54
CA LEU A 448 1.73 -9.76 -13.58
C LEU A 448 0.31 -10.09 -14.05
N PRO A 449 -0.63 -10.35 -13.11
CA PRO A 449 -2.02 -10.60 -13.47
C PRO A 449 -2.67 -9.33 -14.05
N ASP A 450 -3.62 -9.52 -14.96
CA ASP A 450 -4.44 -8.41 -15.47
C ASP A 450 -5.39 -7.91 -14.36
N SER A 451 -5.77 -6.64 -14.41
CA SER A 451 -6.71 -6.02 -13.45
C SER A 451 -8.00 -6.83 -13.25
N GLU A 452 -8.52 -7.43 -14.32
CA GLU A 452 -9.70 -8.30 -14.27
C GLU A 452 -9.51 -9.51 -13.35
N GLU A 453 -8.36 -10.18 -13.45
CA GLU A 453 -8.08 -11.38 -12.65
C GLU A 453 -7.87 -11.01 -11.19
N ILE A 454 -7.19 -9.89 -10.90
CA ILE A 454 -7.01 -9.41 -9.52
C ILE A 454 -8.37 -9.12 -8.87
N ILE A 455 -9.25 -8.41 -9.57
CA ILE A 455 -10.58 -8.04 -9.05
C ILE A 455 -11.48 -9.28 -8.92
N ALA A 456 -11.51 -10.16 -9.92
CA ALA A 456 -12.29 -11.39 -9.86
C ALA A 456 -11.87 -12.26 -8.67
N ARG A 457 -10.58 -12.31 -8.38
CA ARG A 457 -9.99 -13.09 -7.28
C ARG A 457 -10.23 -12.46 -5.93
N TRP A 458 -10.15 -11.12 -5.85
CA TRP A 458 -10.58 -10.38 -4.68
C TRP A 458 -12.02 -10.72 -4.31
N LEU A 459 -12.95 -10.64 -5.26
CA LEU A 459 -14.35 -11.00 -5.04
C LEU A 459 -14.51 -12.48 -4.65
N LYS A 460 -13.75 -13.38 -5.29
CA LYS A 460 -13.75 -14.82 -4.93
C LYS A 460 -13.28 -15.08 -3.50
N SER A 461 -12.30 -14.32 -3.00
CA SER A 461 -11.87 -14.41 -1.60
C SER A 461 -12.96 -14.03 -0.60
N LYS A 462 -13.98 -13.28 -1.06
CA LYS A 462 -15.19 -12.94 -0.29
C LYS A 462 -16.38 -13.85 -0.60
N GLY A 463 -16.14 -15.01 -1.22
CA GLY A 463 -17.17 -16.01 -1.51
C GLY A 463 -18.04 -15.70 -2.74
N LEU A 464 -17.57 -14.83 -3.64
CA LEU A 464 -18.35 -14.34 -4.78
C LEU A 464 -17.75 -14.78 -6.12
N PHE A 465 -18.61 -15.04 -7.09
CA PHE A 465 -18.22 -15.30 -8.47
C PHE A 465 -18.47 -14.05 -9.33
N PHE A 466 -17.45 -13.69 -10.10
CA PHE A 466 -17.45 -12.54 -11.00
C PHE A 466 -17.46 -13.01 -12.46
N LYS A 467 -18.32 -12.39 -13.27
CA LYS A 467 -18.42 -12.66 -14.71
C LYS A 467 -18.58 -11.36 -15.50
N LEU A 468 -17.89 -11.24 -16.62
CA LEU A 468 -18.08 -10.09 -17.52
C LEU A 468 -19.49 -10.09 -18.13
N ASN A 469 -20.20 -8.97 -18.03
CA ASN A 469 -21.45 -8.73 -18.74
C ASN A 469 -21.20 -8.30 -20.20
N ASP A 470 -22.25 -8.16 -21.01
CA ASP A 470 -22.12 -7.76 -22.41
C ASP A 470 -21.69 -6.30 -22.59
N HIS A 471 -22.15 -5.40 -21.72
CA HIS A 471 -21.77 -3.98 -21.71
C HIS A 471 -20.26 -3.78 -21.58
N THR A 472 -19.64 -4.58 -20.71
CA THR A 472 -18.19 -4.67 -20.53
C THR A 472 -17.47 -4.97 -21.83
N ARG A 473 -17.99 -5.93 -22.62
CA ARG A 473 -17.35 -6.37 -23.86
C ARG A 473 -17.29 -5.25 -24.89
N TYR A 474 -18.35 -4.44 -24.98
CA TYR A 474 -18.35 -3.26 -25.84
C TYR A 474 -17.34 -2.22 -25.39
N ALA A 475 -17.27 -1.92 -24.08
CA ALA A 475 -16.31 -0.96 -23.54
C ALA A 475 -14.85 -1.44 -23.72
N LYS A 476 -14.56 -2.72 -23.45
CA LYS A 476 -13.25 -3.34 -23.71
C LYS A 476 -12.90 -3.31 -25.20
N GLY A 477 -13.86 -3.62 -26.08
CA GLY A 477 -13.70 -3.53 -27.52
C GLY A 477 -13.37 -2.12 -27.98
N PHE A 478 -14.06 -1.12 -27.41
CA PHE A 478 -13.85 0.29 -27.68
C PHE A 478 -12.42 0.73 -27.31
N ILE A 479 -11.98 0.41 -26.08
CA ILE A 479 -10.62 0.71 -25.61
C ILE A 479 -9.56 0.03 -26.49
N LYS A 480 -9.78 -1.26 -26.82
CA LYS A 480 -8.86 -2.03 -27.66
C LYS A 480 -8.72 -1.39 -29.05
N ARG A 481 -9.83 -0.98 -29.69
CA ARG A 481 -9.81 -0.30 -31.00
C ARG A 481 -9.09 1.04 -30.96
N PHE A 482 -9.20 1.78 -29.86
CA PHE A 482 -8.51 3.05 -29.71
C PHE A 482 -7.00 2.90 -29.41
N GLY A 483 -6.57 1.67 -29.10
CA GLY A 483 -5.16 1.32 -28.88
C GLY A 483 -4.74 1.32 -27.40
N GLY A 484 -5.68 1.05 -26.49
CA GLY A 484 -5.44 0.91 -25.06
C GLY A 484 -6.04 2.05 -24.23
N PHE A 485 -6.10 1.83 -22.91
CA PHE A 485 -6.80 2.71 -21.97
C PHE A 485 -6.20 4.13 -21.95
N ASP A 486 -4.88 4.28 -22.03
CA ASP A 486 -4.23 5.60 -21.98
C ASP A 486 -4.62 6.48 -23.17
N LYS A 487 -4.66 5.93 -24.38
CA LYS A 487 -5.13 6.67 -25.55
C LYS A 487 -6.61 7.04 -25.40
N THR A 488 -7.42 6.12 -24.88
CA THR A 488 -8.84 6.37 -24.64
C THR A 488 -9.04 7.48 -23.61
N ARG A 489 -8.21 7.52 -22.57
CA ARG A 489 -8.16 8.63 -21.61
C ARG A 489 -7.83 9.95 -22.31
N ASP A 490 -6.77 9.99 -23.12
CA ASP A 490 -6.37 11.21 -23.83
C ASP A 490 -7.50 11.75 -24.71
N LEU A 491 -8.23 10.85 -25.40
CA LEU A 491 -9.42 11.19 -26.18
C LEU A 491 -10.54 11.77 -25.33
N ILE A 492 -10.79 11.23 -24.14
CA ILE A 492 -11.85 11.73 -23.25
C ILE A 492 -11.47 13.10 -22.72
N MET A 493 -10.23 13.27 -22.27
CA MET A 493 -9.71 14.52 -21.71
C MET A 493 -9.68 15.64 -22.75
N SER A 494 -9.48 15.32 -24.03
CA SER A 494 -9.57 16.29 -25.14
C SER A 494 -11.01 16.59 -25.59
N GLY A 495 -12.03 16.06 -24.89
CA GLY A 495 -13.45 16.24 -25.21
C GLY A 495 -13.97 15.34 -26.33
N GLY A 496 -13.21 14.34 -26.79
CA GLY A 496 -13.60 13.43 -27.85
C GLY A 496 -14.83 12.59 -27.53
N SER A 497 -15.09 12.28 -26.25
CA SER A 497 -16.34 11.61 -25.83
C SER A 497 -17.58 12.46 -26.10
N LYS A 498 -17.47 13.80 -26.07
CA LYS A 498 -18.58 14.72 -26.35
C LYS A 498 -19.08 14.59 -27.79
N ILE A 499 -18.23 14.18 -28.74
CA ILE A 499 -18.63 13.89 -30.12
C ILE A 499 -19.66 12.75 -30.14
N PHE A 500 -19.49 11.74 -29.30
CA PHE A 500 -20.42 10.61 -29.25
C PHE A 500 -21.79 10.97 -28.67
N MET A 501 -21.87 11.95 -27.75
CA MET A 501 -23.15 12.46 -27.25
C MET A 501 -24.04 13.02 -28.37
N ALA A 502 -23.44 13.52 -29.45
CA ALA A 502 -24.19 13.98 -30.61
C ALA A 502 -24.93 12.84 -31.33
N PHE A 503 -24.39 11.61 -31.25
CA PHE A 503 -24.96 10.40 -31.84
C PHE A 503 -25.88 9.63 -30.87
N ASP A 504 -25.77 9.88 -29.57
CA ASP A 504 -26.63 9.27 -28.54
C ASP A 504 -27.97 10.01 -28.47
N THR A 505 -28.87 9.75 -29.44
CA THR A 505 -30.20 10.36 -29.52
C THR A 505 -31.31 9.42 -29.09
N ASP A 506 -31.84 9.67 -27.90
CA ASP A 506 -33.00 8.96 -27.36
C ASP A 506 -34.26 9.24 -28.20
N GLU A 507 -35.06 8.21 -28.49
CA GLU A 507 -36.29 8.32 -29.28
C GLU A 507 -37.39 9.11 -28.53
N SER A 508 -37.32 9.22 -27.20
CA SER A 508 -38.34 9.95 -26.44
C SER A 508 -38.32 11.48 -26.67
N ASP A 509 -37.23 12.05 -27.19
CA ASP A 509 -37.10 13.49 -27.51
C ASP A 509 -37.61 13.87 -28.91
N ILE A 510 -38.22 12.92 -29.64
CA ILE A 510 -38.66 13.09 -31.04
C ILE A 510 -39.63 14.26 -31.26
N LYS A 511 -40.34 14.72 -30.22
CA LYS A 511 -41.33 15.80 -30.38
C LYS A 511 -40.72 17.19 -30.65
N VAL A 512 -39.43 17.41 -30.40
CA VAL A 512 -38.81 18.75 -30.52
C VAL A 512 -37.58 18.79 -31.45
N SER A 513 -36.99 17.64 -31.84
CA SER A 513 -35.86 17.65 -32.78
C SER A 513 -35.93 16.57 -33.86
N LYS A 514 -35.98 16.97 -35.14
CA LYS A 514 -35.86 16.10 -36.32
C LYS A 514 -34.48 15.42 -36.45
N LEU A 515 -33.67 15.37 -35.39
CA LEU A 515 -32.27 14.92 -35.44
C LEU A 515 -32.09 13.41 -35.13
N SER A 516 -32.96 12.78 -34.33
CA SER A 516 -32.71 11.41 -33.84
C SER A 516 -32.75 10.36 -34.96
N HIS A 517 -33.88 10.27 -35.68
CA HIS A 517 -34.00 9.39 -36.85
C HIS A 517 -32.97 9.69 -37.94
N LYS A 518 -32.56 10.96 -38.08
CA LYS A 518 -31.54 11.37 -39.05
C LYS A 518 -30.14 10.91 -38.69
N SER A 519 -29.79 10.77 -37.40
CA SER A 519 -28.45 10.34 -37.02
C SER A 519 -28.21 8.86 -37.34
N GLU A 520 -29.22 8.00 -37.14
CA GLU A 520 -29.14 6.59 -37.48
C GLU A 520 -29.25 6.34 -38.99
N GLN A 521 -30.12 7.08 -39.70
CA GLN A 521 -30.32 6.91 -41.14
C GLN A 521 -29.25 7.64 -41.96
N SER A 522 -28.97 8.91 -41.68
CA SER A 522 -28.15 9.80 -42.51
C SER A 522 -26.75 10.09 -41.94
N GLY A 523 -26.46 9.68 -40.70
CA GLY A 523 -25.26 10.13 -39.98
C GLY A 523 -25.29 11.62 -39.64
N LEU A 524 -24.19 12.16 -39.10
CA LEU A 524 -24.05 13.57 -38.75
C LEU A 524 -22.89 14.24 -39.49
N LYS A 525 -23.15 15.41 -40.09
CA LYS A 525 -22.15 16.28 -40.69
C LYS A 525 -21.29 16.95 -39.63
N PHE A 526 -20.10 17.43 -40.02
CA PHE A 526 -19.19 18.16 -39.12
C PHE A 526 -19.89 19.34 -38.44
N SER A 527 -20.59 20.15 -39.21
CA SER A 527 -21.33 21.32 -38.75
C SER A 527 -22.47 20.97 -37.77
N GLN A 528 -23.08 19.79 -37.93
CA GLN A 528 -24.14 19.30 -37.04
C GLN A 528 -23.57 18.84 -35.70
N ILE A 529 -22.43 18.14 -35.70
CA ILE A 529 -21.73 17.76 -34.47
C ILE A 529 -21.29 19.03 -33.72
N GLU A 530 -20.66 19.99 -34.41
CA GLU A 530 -20.27 21.28 -33.83
C GLU A 530 -21.48 22.03 -33.26
N GLY A 531 -22.58 22.10 -34.02
CA GLY A 531 -23.83 22.74 -33.59
C GLY A 531 -24.43 22.10 -32.35
N PHE A 532 -24.42 20.76 -32.27
CA PHE A 532 -24.87 20.02 -31.09
C PHE A 532 -24.03 20.39 -29.86
N LEU A 533 -22.69 20.31 -29.97
CA LEU A 533 -21.78 20.62 -28.87
C LEU A 533 -21.97 22.06 -28.36
N LYS A 534 -22.15 23.02 -29.27
CA LYS A 534 -22.42 24.42 -28.94
C LYS A 534 -23.76 24.59 -28.20
N GLN A 535 -24.83 24.02 -28.74
CA GLN A 535 -26.18 24.27 -28.24
C GLN A 535 -26.57 23.45 -27.01
N LYS A 536 -26.08 22.20 -26.93
CA LYS A 536 -26.51 21.23 -25.90
C LYS A 536 -25.52 21.08 -24.77
N LEU A 537 -24.24 21.37 -24.99
CA LEU A 537 -23.20 21.34 -23.95
C LEU A 537 -22.71 22.74 -23.58
N ASN A 538 -23.39 23.80 -24.04
CA ASN A 538 -23.07 25.21 -23.79
C ASN A 538 -21.61 25.58 -24.09
N LEU A 539 -20.99 24.93 -25.08
CA LEU A 539 -19.61 25.24 -25.47
C LEU A 539 -19.55 26.47 -26.37
N SER A 540 -18.45 27.23 -26.27
CA SER A 540 -18.17 28.27 -27.26
C SER A 540 -18.01 27.65 -28.64
N GLN A 541 -18.30 28.42 -29.70
CA GLN A 541 -18.14 27.94 -31.07
C GLN A 541 -16.68 27.54 -31.35
N GLY A 542 -15.72 28.29 -30.81
CA GLY A 542 -14.29 27.98 -30.93
C GLY A 542 -13.95 26.63 -30.31
N ASP A 543 -14.45 26.36 -29.11
CA ASP A 543 -14.17 25.11 -28.38
C ASP A 543 -14.85 23.91 -29.02
N ALA A 544 -16.12 24.04 -29.40
CA ALA A 544 -16.85 23.00 -30.12
C ALA A 544 -16.12 22.61 -31.41
N ARG A 545 -15.77 23.60 -32.24
CA ARG A 545 -15.03 23.35 -33.49
C ARG A 545 -13.65 22.75 -33.23
N LYS A 546 -12.95 23.22 -32.20
CA LYS A 546 -11.64 22.68 -31.79
C LYS A 546 -11.75 21.21 -31.41
N ILE A 547 -12.71 20.84 -30.56
CA ILE A 547 -12.96 19.45 -30.13
C ILE A 547 -13.23 18.55 -31.34
N VAL A 548 -14.14 18.93 -32.24
CA VAL A 548 -14.47 18.11 -33.42
C VAL A 548 -13.25 17.99 -34.33
N LYS A 549 -12.58 19.10 -34.64
CA LYS A 549 -11.40 19.11 -35.53
C LYS A 549 -10.24 18.27 -34.99
N GLN A 550 -10.01 18.30 -33.68
CA GLN A 550 -8.91 17.58 -33.04
C GLN A 550 -9.20 16.08 -32.91
N ASN A 551 -10.41 15.70 -32.51
CA ASN A 551 -10.70 14.32 -32.10
C ASN A 551 -11.32 13.45 -33.19
N LEU A 552 -12.07 14.03 -34.14
CA LEU A 552 -12.72 13.27 -35.20
C LEU A 552 -11.72 12.44 -36.04
N PRO A 553 -10.52 12.93 -36.41
CA PRO A 553 -9.52 12.11 -37.09
C PRO A 553 -9.08 10.88 -36.30
N ALA A 554 -8.93 11.00 -34.97
CA ALA A 554 -8.54 9.88 -34.11
C ALA A 554 -9.65 8.82 -34.04
N LEU A 555 -10.92 9.24 -33.95
CA LEU A 555 -12.07 8.34 -33.97
C LEU A 555 -12.22 7.59 -35.30
N LEU A 556 -11.97 8.27 -36.42
CA LEU A 556 -11.92 7.65 -37.76
C LEU A 556 -10.77 6.65 -37.86
N LYS A 557 -9.57 7.03 -37.40
CA LYS A 557 -8.37 6.16 -37.44
C LYS A 557 -8.55 4.91 -36.57
N ALA A 558 -9.24 5.00 -35.44
CA ALA A 558 -9.61 3.86 -34.60
C ALA A 558 -10.74 3.01 -35.20
N GLY A 559 -11.35 3.45 -36.31
CA GLY A 559 -12.50 2.81 -36.93
C GLY A 559 -13.71 2.73 -36.00
N LEU A 560 -13.87 3.70 -35.10
CA LEU A 560 -15.03 3.84 -34.21
C LEU A 560 -16.12 4.69 -34.86
N LEU A 561 -15.72 5.63 -35.72
CA LEU A 561 -16.58 6.34 -36.66
C LEU A 561 -16.18 5.97 -38.08
N TYR A 562 -17.16 5.96 -38.97
CA TYR A 562 -16.95 5.88 -40.40
C TYR A 562 -17.34 7.19 -41.07
N ARG A 563 -16.68 7.48 -42.19
CA ARG A 563 -17.00 8.61 -43.07
C ARG A 563 -17.84 8.10 -44.24
N GLY A 564 -18.84 8.86 -44.63
CA GLY A 564 -19.73 8.51 -45.72
C GLY A 564 -20.56 9.69 -46.20
N TYR A 565 -21.59 9.39 -46.99
CA TYR A 565 -22.51 10.37 -47.53
C TYR A 565 -23.96 9.95 -47.26
N PRO A 566 -24.83 10.88 -46.82
CA PRO A 566 -26.27 10.67 -46.84
C PRO A 566 -26.75 10.87 -48.29
N LEU A 567 -27.15 9.80 -48.96
CA LEU A 567 -27.60 9.83 -50.35
C LEU A 567 -29.09 9.48 -50.40
N LYS A 568 -29.84 10.22 -51.21
CA LYS A 568 -31.25 9.96 -51.46
C LYS A 568 -31.40 9.19 -52.76
N CYS A 569 -31.95 7.98 -52.69
CA CYS A 569 -32.22 7.18 -53.88
C CYS A 569 -33.28 7.89 -54.75
N PRO A 570 -33.01 8.15 -56.03
CA PRO A 570 -33.97 8.80 -56.93
C PRO A 570 -35.18 7.90 -57.24
N SER A 571 -35.01 6.57 -57.17
CA SER A 571 -36.04 5.59 -57.51
C SER A 571 -37.08 5.42 -56.40
N CYS A 572 -36.64 5.15 -55.16
CA CYS A 572 -37.55 4.89 -54.04
C CYS A 572 -37.64 6.05 -53.03
N GLY A 573 -36.83 7.10 -53.18
CA GLY A 573 -36.81 8.26 -52.29
C GLY A 573 -36.15 8.05 -50.93
N LEU A 574 -35.65 6.83 -50.64
CA LEU A 574 -34.97 6.51 -49.38
C LEU A 574 -33.67 7.32 -49.25
N GLU A 575 -33.57 8.11 -48.18
CA GLU A 575 -32.31 8.72 -47.75
C GLU A 575 -31.62 7.76 -46.78
N ASP A 576 -30.41 7.33 -47.12
CA ASP A 576 -29.62 6.43 -46.28
C ASP A 576 -28.13 6.83 -46.32
N TRP A 577 -27.39 6.40 -45.31
CA TRP A 577 -25.96 6.67 -45.18
C TRP A 577 -25.15 5.57 -45.85
N TYR A 578 -24.29 5.98 -46.79
CA TYR A 578 -23.39 5.08 -47.52
C TYR A 578 -21.95 5.33 -47.06
N ASN A 579 -21.28 4.28 -46.60
CA ASN A 579 -19.85 4.32 -46.24
C ASN A 579 -19.04 4.76 -47.46
N LEU A 580 -18.08 5.67 -47.26
CA LEU A 580 -17.21 6.19 -48.31
C LEU A 580 -16.55 5.08 -49.14
N GLU A 581 -16.20 3.94 -48.53
CA GLU A 581 -15.60 2.79 -49.22
C GLU A 581 -16.56 2.08 -50.20
N LYS A 582 -17.87 2.29 -50.06
CA LYS A 582 -18.92 1.71 -50.92
C LYS A 582 -19.47 2.71 -51.94
N VAL A 583 -19.06 3.97 -51.87
CA VAL A 583 -19.57 5.02 -52.75
C VAL A 583 -18.71 5.08 -54.01
N ASN A 584 -19.29 4.65 -55.13
CA ASN A 584 -18.72 4.74 -56.47
C ASN A 584 -19.55 5.69 -57.35
N GLU A 585 -19.22 5.80 -58.64
CA GLU A 585 -20.04 6.54 -59.61
C GLU A 585 -21.50 6.02 -59.64
N PHE A 586 -21.68 4.71 -59.47
CA PHE A 586 -22.99 4.08 -59.28
C PHE A 586 -23.08 3.49 -57.88
N VAL A 587 -24.17 3.82 -57.18
CA VAL A 587 -24.44 3.36 -55.81
C VAL A 587 -25.69 2.50 -55.83
N GLU A 588 -25.60 1.29 -55.27
CA GLU A 588 -26.73 0.39 -55.08
C GLU A 588 -27.57 0.86 -53.87
N CYS A 589 -28.87 1.09 -54.06
CA CYS A 589 -29.73 1.52 -52.97
C CYS A 589 -29.97 0.41 -51.94
N ASN A 590 -29.67 0.65 -50.65
CA ASN A 590 -29.92 -0.32 -49.55
C ASN A 590 -31.41 -0.69 -49.38
N GLY A 591 -32.33 0.11 -49.93
CA GLY A 591 -33.77 -0.13 -49.87
C GLY A 591 -34.29 -0.97 -51.04
N CYS A 592 -34.22 -0.44 -52.26
CA CYS A 592 -34.82 -1.08 -53.44
C CYS A 592 -33.83 -1.86 -54.31
N GLY A 593 -32.53 -1.86 -53.99
CA GLY A 593 -31.49 -2.55 -54.77
C GLY A 593 -31.14 -1.91 -56.13
N GLU A 594 -31.85 -0.85 -56.52
CA GLU A 594 -31.56 -0.15 -57.79
C GLU A 594 -30.27 0.65 -57.70
N ASN A 595 -29.48 0.60 -58.76
CA ASN A 595 -28.27 1.42 -58.90
C ASN A 595 -28.66 2.83 -59.36
N PHE A 596 -28.10 3.86 -58.73
CA PHE A 596 -28.24 5.23 -59.18
C PHE A 596 -26.87 5.91 -59.31
N GLN A 597 -26.76 6.83 -60.26
CA GLN A 597 -25.53 7.60 -60.47
C GLN A 597 -25.40 8.68 -59.38
N LEU A 598 -24.21 8.85 -58.84
CA LEU A 598 -23.91 9.86 -57.84
C LEU A 598 -24.06 11.27 -58.44
N GLU A 599 -24.79 12.15 -57.74
CA GLU A 599 -24.81 13.58 -58.07
C GLU A 599 -23.43 14.23 -57.86
N SER A 600 -23.24 15.44 -58.40
CA SER A 600 -21.95 16.16 -58.38
C SER A 600 -21.25 16.12 -57.01
N LEU A 601 -20.07 15.49 -56.96
CA LEU A 601 -19.24 15.33 -55.75
C LEU A 601 -18.95 16.65 -55.01
N THR A 602 -18.93 17.77 -55.73
CA THR A 602 -18.65 19.11 -55.17
C THR A 602 -19.74 19.60 -54.20
N SER A 603 -20.93 19.02 -54.26
CA SER A 603 -22.07 19.40 -53.41
C SER A 603 -22.23 18.52 -52.17
N LEU A 604 -21.51 17.40 -52.11
CA LEU A 604 -21.65 16.41 -51.05
C LEU A 604 -20.74 16.74 -49.86
N GLU A 605 -21.35 16.92 -48.69
CA GLU A 605 -20.63 17.06 -47.43
C GLU A 605 -20.54 15.70 -46.74
N PHE A 606 -19.36 15.38 -46.21
CA PHE A 606 -19.19 14.15 -45.42
C PHE A 606 -20.09 14.14 -44.19
N ALA A 607 -20.75 13.00 -43.99
CA ALA A 607 -21.40 12.64 -42.75
C ALA A 607 -20.66 11.50 -42.07
N TYR A 608 -20.72 11.49 -40.75
CA TYR A 608 -20.05 10.54 -39.89
C TYR A 608 -21.10 9.65 -39.21
N LYS A 609 -20.80 8.36 -39.06
CA LYS A 609 -21.67 7.40 -38.39
C LYS A 609 -20.85 6.48 -37.49
N PRO A 610 -21.27 6.18 -36.25
CA PRO A 610 -20.60 5.20 -35.42
C PRO A 610 -20.66 3.81 -36.05
N ASN A 611 -19.59 3.02 -35.84
CA ASN A 611 -19.65 1.59 -36.14
C ASN A 611 -20.57 0.87 -35.15
N GLU A 612 -20.91 -0.40 -35.41
CA GLU A 612 -21.83 -1.17 -34.53
C GLU A 612 -21.32 -1.25 -33.08
N LEU A 613 -20.00 -1.43 -32.90
CA LEU A 613 -19.38 -1.46 -31.58
C LEU A 613 -19.60 -0.15 -30.80
N ALA A 614 -19.35 1.00 -31.42
CA ALA A 614 -19.52 2.32 -30.84
C ALA A 614 -20.99 2.65 -30.63
N ALA A 615 -21.87 2.30 -31.57
CA ALA A 615 -23.31 2.49 -31.44
C ALA A 615 -23.87 1.70 -30.24
N ARG A 616 -23.49 0.42 -30.09
CA ARG A 616 -23.86 -0.41 -28.94
C ARG A 616 -23.28 0.14 -27.64
N PHE A 617 -22.01 0.54 -27.65
CA PHE A 617 -21.38 1.17 -26.50
C PHE A 617 -22.14 2.40 -26.01
N LEU A 618 -22.63 3.26 -26.92
CA LEU A 618 -23.43 4.43 -26.55
C LEU A 618 -24.81 4.05 -26.04
N LYS A 619 -25.52 3.20 -26.78
CA LYS A 619 -26.88 2.74 -26.42
C LYS A 619 -26.94 2.09 -25.05
N THR A 620 -25.84 1.51 -24.59
CA THR A 620 -25.75 0.87 -23.28
C THR A 620 -25.15 1.77 -22.20
N GLY A 621 -25.08 3.09 -22.40
CA GLY A 621 -24.54 4.02 -21.43
C GLY A 621 -23.03 3.90 -21.20
N GLY A 622 -22.29 3.23 -22.09
CA GLY A 622 -20.86 2.98 -21.94
C GLY A 622 -20.02 4.26 -21.84
N GLN A 623 -20.53 5.39 -22.35
CA GLN A 623 -19.90 6.70 -22.18
C GLN A 623 -19.76 7.09 -20.70
N ALA A 624 -20.79 6.87 -19.89
CA ALA A 624 -20.73 7.19 -18.46
C ALA A 624 -19.68 6.31 -17.77
N VAL A 625 -19.69 5.00 -18.06
CA VAL A 625 -18.69 4.04 -17.55
C VAL A 625 -17.27 4.48 -17.87
N LEU A 626 -17.02 4.86 -19.13
CA LEU A 626 -15.68 5.18 -19.59
C LEU A 626 -15.21 6.55 -19.07
N SER A 627 -16.08 7.56 -19.03
CA SER A 627 -15.77 8.86 -18.42
C SER A 627 -15.44 8.70 -16.94
N THR A 628 -16.23 7.92 -16.21
CA THR A 628 -16.00 7.60 -14.79
C THR A 628 -14.70 6.83 -14.59
N ALA A 629 -14.43 5.81 -15.41
CA ALA A 629 -13.17 5.06 -15.35
C ALA A 629 -11.96 5.93 -15.62
N VAL A 630 -12.04 6.85 -16.59
CA VAL A 630 -10.97 7.81 -16.88
C VAL A 630 -10.74 8.76 -15.71
N PHE A 631 -11.82 9.33 -15.16
CA PHE A 631 -11.73 10.23 -14.01
C PHE A 631 -11.11 9.52 -12.79
N LEU A 632 -11.55 8.30 -12.48
CA LEU A 632 -11.04 7.56 -11.33
C LEU A 632 -9.67 6.91 -11.60
N SER A 633 -9.20 6.86 -12.85
CA SER A 633 -7.86 6.36 -13.16
C SER A 633 -6.74 7.23 -12.59
N TRP A 634 -7.03 8.48 -12.23
CA TRP A 634 -6.09 9.37 -11.54
C TRP A 634 -5.85 8.92 -10.09
N LEU A 635 -6.90 8.46 -9.39
CA LEU A 635 -6.78 7.79 -8.09
C LEU A 635 -6.04 6.46 -8.21
N ALA A 636 -6.34 5.73 -9.28
CA ALA A 636 -5.80 4.41 -9.57
C ALA A 636 -4.52 4.49 -10.42
N SER A 637 -3.68 5.52 -10.25
CA SER A 637 -2.37 5.58 -10.94
C SER A 637 -1.53 4.32 -10.70
N SER A 638 -1.74 3.68 -9.55
CA SER A 638 -1.22 2.36 -9.17
C SER A 638 -2.29 1.26 -9.04
N GLY A 639 -3.58 1.56 -9.26
CA GLY A 639 -4.70 0.66 -9.00
C GLY A 639 -5.14 -0.19 -10.20
N HIS A 640 -6.16 -1.02 -9.96
CA HIS A 640 -6.74 -1.92 -10.96
C HIS A 640 -8.14 -1.45 -11.33
N ILE A 641 -8.44 -1.42 -12.63
CA ILE A 641 -9.75 -1.03 -13.15
C ILE A 641 -10.32 -2.20 -13.96
N GLN A 642 -11.56 -2.58 -13.65
CA GLN A 642 -12.32 -3.58 -14.38
C GLN A 642 -13.69 -2.98 -14.74
N LEU A 643 -13.91 -2.78 -16.05
CA LEU A 643 -15.17 -2.25 -16.56
C LEU A 643 -16.23 -3.34 -16.49
N GLY A 644 -17.27 -3.15 -15.69
CA GLY A 644 -18.46 -3.97 -15.67
C GLY A 644 -18.30 -5.39 -15.14
N GLY A 645 -19.40 -5.94 -14.63
CA GLY A 645 -19.54 -7.37 -14.35
C GLY A 645 -20.76 -7.73 -13.51
N GLU A 646 -21.16 -8.98 -13.67
CA GLU A 646 -22.17 -9.67 -12.88
C GLU A 646 -21.51 -10.33 -11.67
N ILE A 647 -22.14 -10.16 -10.51
CA ILE A 647 -21.74 -10.80 -9.26
C ILE A 647 -22.81 -11.82 -8.87
N SER A 648 -22.35 -13.03 -8.56
CA SER A 648 -23.16 -14.13 -8.05
C SER A 648 -22.48 -14.72 -6.81
N ARG A 649 -23.22 -15.44 -5.98
CA ARG A 649 -22.59 -16.27 -4.93
C ARG A 649 -22.02 -17.53 -5.58
N LEU A 650 -20.96 -18.11 -5.01
CA LEU A 650 -20.27 -19.26 -5.61
C LEU A 650 -21.20 -20.47 -5.91
N ASP A 651 -22.26 -20.65 -5.10
CA ASP A 651 -23.22 -21.75 -5.25
C ASP A 651 -24.48 -21.37 -6.04
N GLU A 652 -24.61 -20.10 -6.46
CA GLU A 652 -25.78 -19.59 -7.15
C GLU A 652 -25.49 -19.35 -8.64
N LYS A 653 -26.36 -19.87 -9.52
CA LYS A 653 -26.23 -19.64 -10.97
C LYS A 653 -26.65 -18.24 -11.42
N GLN A 654 -27.50 -17.59 -10.62
CA GLN A 654 -28.06 -16.29 -10.96
C GLN A 654 -27.25 -15.18 -10.30
N SER A 655 -26.95 -14.14 -11.07
CA SER A 655 -26.35 -12.92 -10.52
C SER A 655 -27.37 -12.17 -9.66
N PHE A 656 -26.93 -11.68 -8.50
CA PHE A 656 -27.75 -10.82 -7.65
C PHE A 656 -27.48 -9.33 -7.91
N ALA A 657 -26.29 -9.02 -8.43
CA ALA A 657 -25.88 -7.66 -8.74
C ALA A 657 -25.16 -7.59 -10.10
N GLU A 658 -25.32 -6.45 -10.74
CA GLU A 658 -24.55 -6.02 -11.89
C GLU A 658 -23.94 -4.67 -11.51
N ILE A 659 -22.64 -4.53 -11.71
CA ILE A 659 -21.87 -3.32 -11.38
C ILE A 659 -21.18 -2.85 -12.63
N ASP A 660 -21.25 -1.54 -12.92
CA ASP A 660 -20.71 -0.96 -14.14
C ASP A 660 -19.18 -0.79 -14.12
N LEU A 661 -18.59 -0.63 -12.95
CA LEU A 661 -17.16 -0.41 -12.79
C LEU A 661 -16.66 -0.88 -11.43
N PHE A 662 -15.55 -1.60 -11.45
CA PHE A 662 -14.79 -1.95 -10.26
C PHE A 662 -13.43 -1.27 -10.32
N ILE A 663 -13.03 -0.65 -9.21
CA ILE A 663 -11.68 -0.12 -9.07
C ILE A 663 -11.12 -0.61 -7.75
N LEU A 664 -9.89 -1.09 -7.77
CA LEU A 664 -9.21 -1.59 -6.59
C LEU A 664 -7.88 -0.83 -6.44
N VAL A 665 -7.79 0.01 -5.42
CA VAL A 665 -6.59 0.80 -5.12
C VAL A 665 -6.08 0.37 -3.75
N LYS A 666 -4.86 -0.18 -3.70
CA LYS A 666 -4.35 -0.86 -2.49
C LYS A 666 -5.40 -1.89 -2.03
N ASN A 667 -5.91 -1.77 -0.81
CA ASN A 667 -6.92 -2.66 -0.23
C ASN A 667 -8.36 -2.09 -0.29
N ILE A 668 -8.57 -0.99 -1.02
CA ILE A 668 -9.85 -0.30 -1.10
C ILE A 668 -10.53 -0.67 -2.42
N LEU A 669 -11.60 -1.46 -2.31
CA LEU A 669 -12.51 -1.73 -3.42
C LEU A 669 -13.54 -0.60 -3.53
N ILE A 670 -13.63 -0.03 -4.74
CA ILE A 670 -14.58 0.99 -5.16
C ILE A 670 -15.51 0.36 -6.19
N LEU A 671 -16.82 0.48 -5.96
CA LEU A 671 -17.83 0.18 -6.98
C LEU A 671 -18.28 1.49 -7.62
N ALA A 672 -18.57 1.48 -8.91
CA ALA A 672 -19.24 2.60 -9.54
C ALA A 672 -20.49 2.17 -10.31
N GLU A 673 -21.55 2.93 -10.12
CA GLU A 673 -22.79 2.87 -10.89
C GLU A 673 -22.78 4.03 -11.89
N CYS A 674 -23.00 3.76 -13.16
CA CYS A 674 -22.82 4.74 -14.22
C CYS A 674 -24.11 4.97 -15.02
N LYS A 675 -24.52 6.23 -15.17
CA LYS A 675 -25.75 6.60 -15.87
C LYS A 675 -25.48 7.65 -16.93
N SER A 676 -25.87 7.35 -18.17
CA SER A 676 -25.91 8.32 -19.26
C SER A 676 -27.36 8.74 -19.45
N CYS A 677 -27.67 10.00 -19.14
CA CYS A 677 -29.01 10.54 -19.23
C CYS A 677 -28.93 11.94 -19.82
N ARG A 678 -29.70 12.29 -20.85
CA ARG A 678 -29.64 13.65 -21.43
C ARG A 678 -30.13 14.72 -20.45
N VAL A 679 -31.27 14.48 -19.84
CA VAL A 679 -31.95 15.36 -18.89
C VAL A 679 -32.28 14.53 -17.66
N ILE A 680 -31.93 15.04 -16.48
CA ILE A 680 -32.26 14.43 -15.19
C ILE A 680 -33.33 15.28 -14.55
N ASP A 681 -34.56 14.78 -14.61
CA ASP A 681 -35.70 15.26 -13.85
C ASP A 681 -35.86 14.46 -12.55
N GLU A 682 -36.88 14.80 -11.75
CA GLU A 682 -37.13 14.15 -10.46
C GLU A 682 -37.43 12.64 -10.60
N SER A 683 -38.16 12.23 -11.64
CA SER A 683 -38.48 10.81 -11.86
C SER A 683 -37.21 10.00 -12.15
N LYS A 684 -36.36 10.50 -13.05
CA LYS A 684 -35.08 9.87 -13.39
C LYS A 684 -34.10 9.91 -12.22
N ALA A 685 -34.06 11.02 -11.47
CA ALA A 685 -33.24 11.10 -10.27
C ALA A 685 -33.64 10.02 -9.26
N ASN A 686 -34.92 9.82 -9.01
CA ASN A 686 -35.41 8.76 -8.11
C ASN A 686 -35.03 7.35 -8.60
N GLU A 687 -35.08 7.10 -9.91
CA GLU A 687 -34.60 5.84 -10.49
C GLU A 687 -33.09 5.65 -10.28
N ILE A 688 -32.30 6.69 -10.54
CA ILE A 688 -30.84 6.68 -10.31
C ILE A 688 -30.52 6.41 -8.84
N ILE A 689 -31.23 7.06 -7.91
CA ILE A 689 -31.06 6.87 -6.47
C ILE A 689 -31.40 5.44 -6.05
N LYS A 690 -32.48 4.85 -6.60
CA LYS A 690 -32.82 3.45 -6.34
C LYS A 690 -31.72 2.49 -6.80
N HIS A 691 -31.11 2.75 -7.96
CA HIS A 691 -29.95 1.95 -8.42
C HIS A 691 -28.74 2.15 -7.50
N LEU A 692 -28.44 3.38 -7.09
CA LEU A 692 -27.36 3.69 -6.16
C LEU A 692 -27.53 2.96 -4.81
N GLU A 693 -28.73 2.95 -4.24
CA GLU A 693 -29.03 2.23 -2.99
C GLU A 693 -28.76 0.72 -3.13
N LYS A 694 -29.15 0.11 -4.25
CA LYS A 694 -28.84 -1.31 -4.55
C LYS A 694 -27.34 -1.58 -4.66
N VAL A 695 -26.58 -0.64 -5.24
CA VAL A 695 -25.12 -0.76 -5.33
C VAL A 695 -24.47 -0.61 -3.96
N ILE A 696 -25.01 0.22 -3.07
CA ILE A 696 -24.54 0.32 -1.67
C ILE A 696 -24.78 -0.98 -0.91
N GLU A 697 -25.93 -1.63 -1.09
CA GLU A 697 -26.19 -2.96 -0.53
C GLU A 697 -25.17 -3.99 -1.05
N THR A 698 -24.86 -3.94 -2.35
CA THR A 698 -23.84 -4.78 -2.96
C THR A 698 -22.45 -4.46 -2.40
N ALA A 699 -22.12 -3.19 -2.18
CA ALA A 699 -20.85 -2.74 -1.61
C ALA A 699 -20.61 -3.33 -0.22
N VAL A 700 -21.64 -3.37 0.65
CA VAL A 700 -21.54 -4.04 1.96
C VAL A 700 -21.19 -5.51 1.79
N LEU A 701 -21.89 -6.23 0.91
CA LEU A 701 -21.70 -7.66 0.69
C LEU A 701 -20.30 -8.00 0.16
N VAL A 702 -19.71 -7.12 -0.65
CA VAL A 702 -18.37 -7.33 -1.23
C VAL A 702 -17.25 -6.65 -0.44
N SER A 703 -17.59 -6.07 0.72
CA SER A 703 -16.68 -5.28 1.56
C SER A 703 -16.00 -4.11 0.82
N ALA A 704 -16.70 -3.50 -0.14
CA ALA A 704 -16.27 -2.26 -0.75
C ALA A 704 -16.42 -1.10 0.25
N LYS A 705 -15.46 -0.17 0.23
CA LYS A 705 -15.44 0.99 1.13
C LYS A 705 -15.99 2.25 0.47
N VAL A 706 -16.11 2.24 -0.86
CA VAL A 706 -16.50 3.42 -1.65
C VAL A 706 -17.47 3.01 -2.76
N VAL A 707 -18.48 3.84 -2.96
CA VAL A 707 -19.39 3.80 -4.11
C VAL A 707 -19.35 5.15 -4.82
N VAL A 708 -19.15 5.14 -6.13
CA VAL A 708 -19.21 6.35 -6.97
C VAL A 708 -20.40 6.26 -7.90
N LEU A 709 -21.26 7.27 -7.85
CA LEU A 709 -22.29 7.48 -8.86
C LEU A 709 -21.71 8.34 -9.99
N GLY A 710 -21.46 7.74 -11.15
CA GLY A 710 -20.98 8.43 -12.34
C GLY A 710 -22.12 8.80 -13.28
N VAL A 711 -22.38 10.09 -13.47
CA VAL A 711 -23.51 10.58 -14.25
C VAL A 711 -23.02 11.45 -15.39
N VAL A 712 -23.39 11.11 -16.61
CA VAL A 712 -23.13 11.94 -17.79
C VAL A 712 -24.45 12.49 -18.30
N THR A 713 -24.58 13.82 -18.33
CA THR A 713 -25.82 14.53 -18.68
C THR A 713 -25.61 15.89 -19.33
N THR A 714 -26.60 16.32 -20.12
CA THR A 714 -26.63 17.67 -20.70
C THR A 714 -27.32 18.68 -19.81
N SER A 715 -28.26 18.23 -18.95
CA SER A 715 -28.92 19.09 -17.98
C SER A 715 -29.46 18.33 -16.77
N VAL A 716 -29.52 19.02 -15.64
CA VAL A 716 -30.14 18.55 -14.39
C VAL A 716 -31.17 19.60 -13.99
N THR A 717 -32.43 19.20 -13.82
CA THR A 717 -33.54 20.11 -13.48
C THR A 717 -34.07 19.88 -12.07
N CYS A 718 -33.49 18.95 -11.33
CA CYS A 718 -33.81 18.63 -9.94
C CYS A 718 -32.59 18.81 -9.02
N ASP A 719 -32.79 18.71 -7.72
CA ASP A 719 -31.69 18.75 -6.75
C ASP A 719 -31.06 17.36 -6.55
N LEU A 720 -30.30 16.91 -7.55
CA LEU A 720 -29.61 15.62 -7.49
C LEU A 720 -28.58 15.56 -6.34
N TYR A 721 -27.96 16.69 -5.98
CA TYR A 721 -26.94 16.78 -4.93
C TYR A 721 -27.53 16.42 -3.57
N SER A 722 -28.64 17.06 -3.18
CA SER A 722 -29.33 16.75 -1.93
C SER A 722 -29.77 15.29 -1.85
N LEU A 723 -30.25 14.72 -2.96
CA LEU A 723 -30.66 13.31 -3.00
C LEU A 723 -29.47 12.36 -2.77
N VAL A 724 -28.34 12.60 -3.44
CA VAL A 724 -27.14 11.77 -3.26
C VAL A 724 -26.54 11.96 -1.86
N SER A 725 -26.47 13.20 -1.35
CA SER A 725 -25.98 13.51 0.00
C SER A 725 -26.80 12.79 1.09
N ASN A 726 -28.12 12.75 0.95
CA ASN A 726 -28.99 11.99 1.86
C ASN A 726 -28.70 10.48 1.84
N VAL A 727 -28.40 9.92 0.67
CA VAL A 727 -28.00 8.51 0.54
C VAL A 727 -26.60 8.29 1.13
N ALA A 728 -25.66 9.20 0.87
CA ALA A 728 -24.31 9.16 1.41
C ALA A 728 -24.31 9.14 2.94
N GLN A 729 -25.10 10.00 3.58
CA GLN A 729 -25.23 10.03 5.04
C GLN A 729 -25.70 8.68 5.62
N LYS A 730 -26.66 8.01 4.97
CA LYS A 730 -27.13 6.67 5.39
C LYS A 730 -26.10 5.58 5.13
N ALA A 731 -25.26 5.74 4.10
CA ALA A 731 -24.20 4.79 3.76
C ALA A 731 -23.00 4.92 4.71
N THR A 732 -22.76 6.10 5.27
CA THR A 732 -21.72 6.34 6.29
C THR A 732 -21.91 5.43 7.50
N ASP A 733 -23.15 5.18 7.94
CA ASP A 733 -23.47 4.25 9.04
C ASP A 733 -23.08 2.79 8.72
N LYS A 734 -22.93 2.47 7.43
CA LYS A 734 -22.47 1.17 6.92
C LYS A 734 -20.95 1.17 6.61
N GLY A 735 -20.25 2.26 6.90
CA GLY A 735 -18.83 2.43 6.59
C GLY A 735 -18.52 2.57 5.09
N ILE A 736 -19.48 3.06 4.30
CA ILE A 736 -19.33 3.23 2.84
C ILE A 736 -19.33 4.72 2.47
N GLY A 737 -18.26 5.17 1.83
CA GLY A 737 -18.20 6.49 1.22
C GLY A 737 -18.99 6.53 -0.07
N VAL A 738 -19.86 7.53 -0.25
CA VAL A 738 -20.68 7.68 -1.47
C VAL A 738 -20.40 9.02 -2.10
N HIS A 739 -19.99 9.02 -3.37
CA HIS A 739 -19.59 10.24 -4.09
C HIS A 739 -20.33 10.37 -5.42
N LEU A 740 -20.40 11.58 -5.94
CA LEU A 740 -21.00 11.88 -7.24
C LEU A 740 -19.95 12.41 -8.20
N LEU A 741 -19.81 11.77 -9.35
CA LEU A 741 -19.12 12.34 -10.50
C LEU A 741 -20.17 12.77 -11.51
N LEU A 742 -20.44 14.07 -11.60
CA LEU A 742 -21.40 14.63 -12.55
C LEU A 742 -20.64 15.27 -13.72
N ASN A 743 -20.74 14.64 -14.89
CA ASN A 743 -19.96 14.91 -16.09
C ASN A 743 -18.46 14.74 -15.85
N ASP A 744 -17.78 15.85 -15.56
CA ASP A 744 -16.34 15.96 -15.30
C ASP A 744 -16.03 16.55 -13.92
N THR A 745 -17.05 16.83 -13.11
CA THR A 745 -16.91 17.42 -11.77
C THR A 745 -17.22 16.39 -10.70
N PHE A 746 -16.32 16.25 -9.73
CA PHE A 746 -16.44 15.29 -8.64
C PHE A 746 -16.83 16.00 -7.34
N TYR A 747 -17.84 15.45 -6.67
CA TYR A 747 -18.46 15.99 -5.46
C TYR A 747 -18.29 14.97 -4.34
N LEU A 748 -17.46 15.30 -3.35
CA LEU A 748 -17.29 14.45 -2.17
C LEU A 748 -18.60 14.40 -1.39
N TRP A 749 -19.02 13.20 -0.97
CA TRP A 749 -20.26 13.01 -0.22
C TRP A 749 -21.53 13.48 -0.96
N GLY A 750 -21.44 13.70 -2.28
CA GLY A 750 -22.53 14.28 -3.08
C GLY A 750 -22.81 15.77 -2.78
N GLN A 751 -21.95 16.44 -2.02
CA GLN A 751 -22.14 17.82 -1.55
C GLN A 751 -21.58 18.84 -2.54
N GLN A 752 -22.33 19.90 -2.83
CA GLN A 752 -21.95 20.92 -3.80
C GLN A 752 -20.78 21.80 -3.31
N GLU A 753 -20.65 21.95 -2.00
CA GLU A 753 -19.59 22.67 -1.33
C GLU A 753 -18.25 21.92 -1.35
N ASN A 754 -18.26 20.59 -1.52
CA ASN A 754 -17.06 19.75 -1.53
C ASN A 754 -16.68 19.32 -2.95
N VAL A 755 -16.65 20.30 -3.86
CA VAL A 755 -16.21 20.10 -5.25
C VAL A 755 -14.70 19.95 -5.30
N VAL A 756 -14.25 18.89 -5.97
CA VAL A 756 -12.85 18.71 -6.34
C VAL A 756 -12.64 19.34 -7.71
N THR A 757 -12.03 20.53 -7.71
CA THR A 757 -11.79 21.31 -8.93
C THR A 757 -10.66 20.76 -9.78
N GLU A 758 -9.68 20.09 -9.16
CA GLU A 758 -8.53 19.52 -9.84
C GLU A 758 -8.35 18.05 -9.49
N GLN A 759 -8.28 17.18 -10.50
CA GLN A 759 -8.28 15.72 -10.33
C GLN A 759 -7.14 15.19 -9.44
N TRP A 760 -5.99 15.87 -9.43
CA TRP A 760 -4.83 15.47 -8.62
C TRP A 760 -4.97 15.81 -7.13
N GLN A 761 -5.98 16.59 -6.74
CA GLN A 761 -6.29 16.89 -5.34
C GLN A 761 -7.00 15.73 -4.64
N LEU A 762 -7.54 14.77 -5.40
CA LEU A 762 -8.33 13.69 -4.84
C LEU A 762 -7.40 12.64 -4.19
N ASN A 763 -7.48 12.50 -2.86
CA ASN A 763 -6.78 11.44 -2.13
C ASN A 763 -7.74 10.28 -1.82
N MET A 764 -7.23 9.06 -1.80
CA MET A 764 -8.01 7.88 -1.40
C MET A 764 -8.58 8.03 0.02
N CYS A 765 -7.87 8.69 0.93
CA CYS A 765 -8.34 8.93 2.29
C CYS A 765 -9.61 9.81 2.35
N ASP A 766 -9.80 10.70 1.37
CA ASP A 766 -10.98 11.58 1.32
C ASP A 766 -12.25 10.85 0.87
N LEU A 767 -12.09 9.67 0.25
CA LEU A 767 -13.18 8.86 -0.29
C LEU A 767 -13.72 7.83 0.69
N VAL A 768 -12.91 7.45 1.67
CA VAL A 768 -13.31 6.43 2.64
C VAL A 768 -13.97 7.13 3.81
N VAL A 769 -15.03 6.54 4.36
CA VAL A 769 -15.57 6.97 5.65
C VAL A 769 -14.43 6.88 6.65
N PRO A 770 -14.02 7.98 7.30
CA PRO A 770 -13.00 7.92 8.32
C PRO A 770 -13.42 6.84 9.31
N GLU A 771 -12.59 5.81 9.46
CA GLU A 771 -12.79 4.90 10.59
C GLU A 771 -12.77 5.81 11.82
N LYS A 772 -13.84 5.76 12.63
CA LYS A 772 -14.05 6.64 13.80
C LYS A 772 -12.67 6.95 14.35
N ASP A 773 -12.26 8.22 14.28
CA ASP A 773 -10.89 8.64 14.62
C ASP A 773 -10.46 7.80 15.80
N PHE A 774 -9.42 6.97 15.61
CA PHE A 774 -8.81 6.26 16.73
C PHE A 774 -8.74 7.29 17.83
N PRO A 775 -9.35 7.05 19.01
CA PRO A 775 -9.40 8.06 20.05
C PRO A 775 -7.99 8.58 20.15
N GLN A 776 -7.76 9.83 19.68
CA GLN A 776 -6.41 10.37 19.59
C GLN A 776 -5.84 10.14 20.97
N ASN A 777 -4.86 9.23 21.05
CA ASN A 777 -4.51 8.49 22.26
C ASN A 777 -4.83 9.35 23.49
N PRO A 778 -5.86 9.02 24.30
CA PRO A 778 -6.56 9.99 25.13
C PRO A 778 -5.59 10.69 26.08
N ASN A 779 -5.10 11.91 25.75
CA ASN A 779 -4.09 12.66 26.51
C ASN A 779 -3.24 11.80 27.48
N VAL A 780 -2.60 10.75 26.96
CA VAL A 780 -1.89 9.73 27.75
C VAL A 780 -0.45 10.15 28.06
N SER A 781 -0.21 11.47 28.00
CA SER A 781 1.00 12.10 28.50
C SER A 781 0.64 13.21 29.47
N VAL A 782 1.43 13.32 30.54
CA VAL A 782 1.41 14.48 31.43
C VAL A 782 2.74 15.24 31.32
N GLY A 783 2.67 16.56 31.45
CA GLY A 783 3.79 17.47 31.22
C GLY A 783 3.49 18.49 30.12
N GLU A 784 4.54 19.13 29.62
CA GLU A 784 4.42 20.16 28.57
C GLU A 784 3.98 19.58 27.21
N PRO A 785 3.40 20.35 26.28
CA PRO A 785 3.08 19.87 24.91
C PRO A 785 4.34 19.61 24.07
N VAL A 786 4.24 18.76 23.03
CA VAL A 786 5.39 18.39 22.19
C VAL A 786 5.88 19.63 21.44
N ARG A 787 7.17 19.94 21.54
CA ARG A 787 7.80 21.07 20.84
C ARG A 787 8.58 20.57 19.63
N LEU A 788 8.65 21.40 18.59
CA LEU A 788 9.53 21.20 17.45
C LEU A 788 10.90 21.81 17.76
N TYR A 789 11.96 21.04 17.62
CA TYR A 789 13.33 21.46 17.87
C TYR A 789 14.08 21.69 16.55
N SER A 790 14.81 22.79 16.44
CA SER A 790 15.72 23.08 15.33
C SER A 790 17.17 22.78 15.69
N TRP A 791 17.91 22.21 14.75
CA TRP A 791 19.33 21.92 14.90
C TRP A 791 20.18 23.13 14.49
N ASN A 792 21.20 23.45 15.29
CA ASN A 792 22.19 24.47 14.97
C ASN A 792 23.56 23.80 14.83
N GLU A 793 24.27 24.07 13.72
CA GLU A 793 25.66 23.65 13.55
C GLU A 793 26.52 24.18 14.72
N GLY A 794 27.05 23.26 15.55
CA GLY A 794 27.97 23.61 16.64
C GLY A 794 27.50 23.26 18.06
N ASP A 795 26.27 22.75 18.24
CA ASP A 795 25.82 22.28 19.55
C ASP A 795 26.71 21.12 20.05
N GLN A 796 27.36 21.30 21.20
CA GLN A 796 28.03 20.19 21.89
C GLN A 796 26.95 19.30 22.50
N LEU A 797 26.73 18.13 21.90
CA LEU A 797 25.69 17.21 22.35
C LEU A 797 26.06 16.52 23.66
N VAL A 798 27.33 16.14 23.80
CA VAL A 798 27.82 15.34 24.92
C VAL A 798 29.08 15.93 25.53
N ASN A 799 29.25 15.71 26.83
CA ASN A 799 30.44 16.09 27.58
C ASN A 799 31.62 15.13 27.24
N ARG A 800 32.60 15.64 26.47
CA ARG A 800 33.74 14.83 25.99
C ARG A 800 34.69 14.38 27.10
N ASP A 801 34.84 15.17 28.16
CA ASP A 801 35.73 14.82 29.27
C ASP A 801 35.12 13.68 30.10
N LEU A 802 33.81 13.76 30.36
CA LEU A 802 33.04 12.69 31.00
C LEU A 802 33.09 11.40 30.16
N LEU A 803 32.94 11.56 28.83
CA LEU A 803 33.01 10.47 27.88
C LEU A 803 34.33 9.70 27.96
N GLU A 804 35.47 10.39 27.84
CA GLU A 804 36.76 9.72 27.90
C GLU A 804 37.04 9.15 29.30
N SER A 805 36.58 9.81 30.36
CA SER A 805 36.67 9.28 31.73
C SER A 805 35.92 7.95 31.87
N TRP A 806 34.65 7.89 31.46
CA TRP A 806 33.86 6.65 31.55
C TRP A 806 34.40 5.54 30.65
N LYS A 807 34.99 5.89 29.50
CA LYS A 807 35.65 4.92 28.61
C LYS A 807 36.91 4.31 29.23
N GLN A 808 37.58 4.99 30.16
CA GLN A 808 38.69 4.42 30.94
C GLN A 808 38.21 3.66 32.17
N GLU A 809 37.04 4.04 32.71
CA GLU A 809 36.39 3.37 33.84
C GLU A 809 35.94 1.93 33.47
N PHE A 810 35.43 1.76 32.25
CA PHE A 810 35.01 0.48 31.66
C PHE A 810 36.12 -0.21 30.85
#